data_AF-A0A6I0EZY6-F1
#
_entry.id   AF-A0A6I0EZY6-F1
#
_cell.length_a   1.000
_cell.length_b   1.000
_cell.length_c   1.000
_cell.angle_alpha   90.00
_cell.angle_beta   90.00
_cell.angle_gamma   90.00
#
_symmetry.space_group_name_H-M   'P 1'
#
loop_
_entity.id
_entity.type
_entity.pdbx_description
1 polymer ?
#
loop_
_entity_poly.entity_id
_entity_poly.type
_entity_poly.pdbx_seq_one_letter_code
_entity_poly.pdbx_strand_id
1 'polypeptide(L)'
;MEQINTVDDYLKKISRYDIYKNVFYRGQSEEYKDITSSISRDKEYTKNENSIYREAISMKTVEFDNLITPIERLSKMQHYGIPTRLVDLTVDPLIALFFAVNTVDDKSHGNVYVFVQPEHSLNDKRIKLLSLLATLESFELEGIKSSYQECYSENITEDEILEFASEGAFIEHSVKLQESNERLFCQKGTFAICGNKIVGKEIKKDVLPLDSIKPTMVIRIPFEHKKAAKKELDEKYNINETTIYPEFPSVADYLKEKYKTADFNLDGTYNILEVSHAGARKCSVVAVLNKAMQIEEVKHVGIQIINHYKKSNDVVWIYIAKNCDDYVMRNWLIKGQWIRESLDPIFKPQLIGEKDELGYIWRFEKYYSTLSDYYNEYTFVDDKILFTQNMKTFEKFELQYKYMFDAFQSGNIDDLQKYVTENGSVITKFFLEFSDYGHSRNDKFNKYLSNFQEVALHLDNVMFWLKKEGLNFNTKRYQVSKCFLDAKVHFYEIKEQAAYWKETIGLSDNEYNEIEIKKIKRKVYQYTQTIPLNPNGLDVVFNLDITRNSDNTINVKGTTNLFDKASLIISLRNSSGLLAQNKSLVENGRFDFGRLGKEGEGFVKGKYKANISLAIPSVQNKEFVLKAGIEYENLKGECINRSGIGPTINYTEEFEL
;
A
#
# COMPACT_ATOMS: atom_id res chain seq x y z
N MET A 1 2.92 -1.68 0.57
CA MET A 1 2.66 -2.16 1.94
C MET A 1 1.22 -2.60 2.02
N GLU A 2 0.94 -3.66 2.78
CA GLU A 2 -0.40 -4.17 3.04
C GLU A 2 -0.65 -4.33 4.53
N GLN A 3 -1.91 -4.31 4.97
CA GLN A 3 -2.31 -4.54 6.37
C GLN A 3 -2.90 -5.93 6.57
N ILE A 4 -2.71 -6.52 7.77
CA ILE A 4 -3.47 -7.67 8.28
C ILE A 4 -3.99 -7.42 9.69
N ASN A 5 -5.15 -7.99 10.00
CA ASN A 5 -5.79 -7.88 11.32
C ASN A 5 -5.86 -9.23 12.06
N THR A 6 -5.63 -10.35 11.35
CA THR A 6 -5.74 -11.72 11.86
C THR A 6 -4.64 -12.61 11.24
N VAL A 7 -4.29 -13.72 11.91
CA VAL A 7 -3.30 -14.68 11.36
C VAL A 7 -3.84 -15.34 10.09
N ASP A 8 -5.14 -15.61 9.99
CA ASP A 8 -5.76 -16.16 8.78
C ASP A 8 -5.67 -15.20 7.57
N ASP A 9 -5.83 -13.88 7.78
CA ASP A 9 -5.60 -12.89 6.72
C ASP A 9 -4.13 -12.85 6.30
N TYR A 10 -3.21 -13.01 7.24
CA TYR A 10 -1.79 -13.13 6.97
C TYR A 10 -1.48 -14.34 6.09
N LEU A 11 -1.97 -15.54 6.47
CA LEU A 11 -1.82 -16.78 5.70
C LEU A 11 -2.37 -16.66 4.27
N LYS A 12 -3.54 -16.05 4.10
CA LYS A 12 -4.13 -15.79 2.76
C LYS A 12 -3.29 -14.86 1.90
N LYS A 13 -2.58 -13.90 2.51
CA LYS A 13 -1.74 -12.96 1.77
C LYS A 13 -0.41 -13.58 1.38
N ILE A 14 0.22 -14.33 2.28
CA ILE A 14 1.49 -15.00 1.99
C ILE A 14 1.35 -16.10 0.94
N SER A 15 0.17 -16.72 0.81
CA SER A 15 -0.04 -17.81 -0.16
C SER A 15 0.17 -17.39 -1.62
N ARG A 16 0.25 -16.08 -1.91
CA ARG A 16 0.62 -15.58 -3.24
C ARG A 16 2.09 -15.87 -3.60
N TYR A 17 2.92 -16.12 -2.59
CA TYR A 17 4.34 -16.40 -2.74
C TYR A 17 4.65 -17.90 -2.80
N ASP A 18 3.65 -18.78 -2.62
CA ASP A 18 3.82 -20.25 -2.69
C ASP A 18 4.33 -20.75 -4.06
N ILE A 19 4.28 -19.89 -5.06
CA ILE A 19 4.77 -20.15 -6.43
C ILE A 19 6.30 -20.07 -6.51
N TYR A 20 6.92 -19.46 -5.50
CA TYR A 20 8.36 -19.31 -5.36
C TYR A 20 8.88 -20.31 -4.32
N LYS A 21 10.07 -20.83 -4.56
CA LYS A 21 10.76 -21.70 -3.59
C LYS A 21 11.66 -20.90 -2.64
N ASN A 22 12.09 -19.73 -3.08
CA ASN A 22 13.14 -18.89 -2.51
C ASN A 22 12.53 -17.64 -1.84
N VAL A 23 11.67 -17.87 -0.83
CA VAL A 23 11.00 -16.81 -0.09
C VAL A 23 11.58 -16.70 1.30
N PHE A 24 12.02 -15.49 1.66
CA PHE A 24 12.57 -15.16 2.96
C PHE A 24 11.69 -14.13 3.66
N TYR A 25 11.57 -14.29 4.97
CA TYR A 25 10.74 -13.44 5.81
C TYR A 25 11.56 -12.82 6.93
N ARG A 26 11.18 -11.60 7.31
CA ARG A 26 11.72 -10.93 8.49
C ARG A 26 10.61 -10.20 9.22
N GLY A 27 10.39 -10.53 10.49
CA GLY A 27 9.53 -9.75 11.38
C GLY A 27 10.33 -8.76 12.19
N GLN A 28 9.87 -7.52 12.27
CA GLN A 28 10.41 -6.53 13.22
C GLN A 28 9.37 -5.47 13.57
N SER A 29 9.61 -4.77 14.68
CA SER A 29 8.89 -3.55 15.03
C SER A 29 9.14 -2.46 13.98
N GLU A 30 8.10 -1.68 13.66
CA GLU A 30 8.16 -0.55 12.71
C GLU A 30 9.04 0.60 13.22
N GLU A 31 9.36 0.65 14.52
CA GLU A 31 10.32 1.60 15.08
C GLU A 31 11.71 1.47 14.41
N TYR A 32 12.06 0.26 13.95
CA TYR A 32 13.26 -0.03 13.18
C TYR A 32 13.00 0.29 11.71
N LYS A 33 13.38 1.50 11.31
CA LYS A 33 13.17 2.01 9.93
C LYS A 33 13.98 1.23 8.89
N ASP A 34 15.19 0.84 9.25
CA ASP A 34 16.17 0.22 8.37
C ASP A 34 16.41 -1.25 8.77
N ILE A 35 16.68 -2.12 7.80
CA ILE A 35 17.09 -3.50 8.01
C ILE A 35 18.62 -3.55 8.01
N THR A 36 19.20 -3.30 9.19
CA THR A 36 20.66 -3.26 9.39
C THR A 36 21.17 -4.49 10.13
N SER A 37 22.35 -4.96 9.71
CA SER A 37 23.15 -5.93 10.47
C SER A 37 23.68 -5.29 11.76
N SER A 38 24.02 -6.10 12.74
CA SER A 38 24.43 -5.60 14.06
C SER A 38 25.75 -4.82 14.00
N ILE A 39 26.65 -5.16 13.06
CA ILE A 39 27.91 -4.46 12.84
C ILE A 39 27.73 -3.05 12.25
N SER A 40 26.68 -2.81 11.45
CA SER A 40 26.48 -1.53 10.75
C SER A 40 25.70 -0.50 11.56
N ARG A 41 25.18 -0.89 12.73
CA ARG A 41 24.46 0.02 13.65
C ARG A 41 25.38 1.03 14.34
N ASP A 42 26.67 0.70 14.46
CA ASP A 42 27.69 1.58 15.02
C ASP A 42 28.89 1.67 14.06
N LYS A 43 29.31 2.90 13.75
CA LYS A 43 30.44 3.16 12.84
C LYS A 43 31.75 2.60 13.38
N GLU A 44 31.95 2.58 14.70
CA GLU A 44 33.15 2.02 15.31
C GLU A 44 33.14 0.48 15.23
N TYR A 45 31.98 -0.16 15.31
CA TYR A 45 31.88 -1.60 15.06
C TYR A 45 32.25 -1.92 13.61
N THR A 46 31.70 -1.18 12.64
CA THR A 46 32.02 -1.36 11.23
C THR A 46 33.51 -1.18 10.93
N LYS A 47 34.16 -0.16 11.50
CA LYS A 47 35.60 0.07 11.30
C LYS A 47 36.48 -1.06 11.87
N ASN A 48 36.05 -1.64 12.99
CA ASN A 48 36.78 -2.64 13.75
C ASN A 48 36.25 -4.07 13.55
N GLU A 49 35.47 -4.33 12.50
CA GLU A 49 34.85 -5.64 12.25
C GLU A 49 35.87 -6.79 12.27
N ASN A 50 37.03 -6.60 11.63
CA ASN A 50 38.14 -7.54 11.67
C ASN A 50 38.63 -7.86 13.09
N SER A 51 38.83 -6.83 13.89
CA SER A 51 39.32 -6.97 15.27
C SER A 51 38.28 -7.67 16.13
N ILE A 52 37.01 -7.28 16.02
CA ILE A 52 35.88 -7.95 16.72
C ILE A 52 35.85 -9.44 16.37
N TYR A 53 35.96 -9.78 15.08
CA TYR A 53 35.98 -11.15 14.61
C TYR A 53 37.17 -11.95 15.20
N ARG A 54 38.38 -11.40 15.11
CA ARG A 54 39.60 -12.07 15.61
C ARG A 54 39.59 -12.24 17.13
N GLU A 55 39.19 -11.20 17.87
CA GLU A 55 39.12 -11.22 19.32
C GLU A 55 38.04 -12.18 19.83
N ALA A 56 36.86 -12.22 19.19
CA ALA A 56 35.80 -13.15 19.55
C ALA A 56 36.26 -14.62 19.46
N ILE A 57 36.99 -14.98 18.40
CA ILE A 57 37.57 -16.32 18.24
C ILE A 57 38.62 -16.57 19.33
N SER A 58 39.53 -15.61 19.56
CA SER A 58 40.60 -15.75 20.54
C SER A 58 40.09 -15.86 21.98
N MET A 59 39.01 -15.17 22.34
CA MET A 59 38.43 -15.20 23.69
C MET A 59 37.68 -16.50 23.97
N LYS A 60 37.21 -17.20 22.93
CA LYS A 60 36.35 -18.39 23.04
C LYS A 60 36.78 -19.51 22.09
N THR A 61 38.09 -19.76 21.99
CA THR A 61 38.69 -20.72 21.04
C THR A 61 37.94 -22.05 20.93
N VAL A 62 37.63 -22.68 22.07
CA VAL A 62 36.92 -23.98 22.15
C VAL A 62 35.55 -23.96 21.45
N GLU A 63 34.82 -22.84 21.51
CA GLU A 63 33.51 -22.70 20.85
C GLU A 63 33.63 -22.62 19.32
N PHE A 64 34.81 -22.23 18.81
CA PHE A 64 35.07 -22.00 17.39
C PHE A 64 35.98 -23.05 16.74
N ASP A 65 36.60 -23.95 17.51
CA ASP A 65 37.60 -24.93 17.04
C ASP A 65 37.10 -25.80 15.88
N ASN A 66 35.82 -26.19 15.92
CA ASN A 66 35.21 -27.04 14.91
C ASN A 66 34.58 -26.26 13.73
N LEU A 67 34.62 -24.94 13.76
CA LEU A 67 34.05 -24.08 12.72
C LEU A 67 35.15 -23.68 11.73
N ILE A 68 35.05 -24.21 10.51
CA ILE A 68 36.11 -24.10 9.51
C ILE A 68 35.98 -22.80 8.73
N THR A 69 34.76 -22.46 8.33
CA THR A 69 34.50 -21.35 7.42
C THR A 69 34.20 -20.05 8.16
N PRO A 70 34.53 -18.88 7.59
CA PRO A 70 34.14 -17.59 8.16
C PRO A 70 32.63 -17.45 8.41
N ILE A 71 31.79 -17.96 7.52
CA ILE A 71 30.33 -17.87 7.67
C ILE A 71 29.79 -18.65 8.89
N GLU A 72 30.33 -19.85 9.16
CA GLU A 72 29.97 -20.63 10.35
C GLU A 72 30.32 -19.88 11.64
N ARG A 73 31.51 -19.26 11.67
CA ARG A 73 31.98 -18.46 12.81
C ARG A 73 31.12 -17.22 13.01
N LEU A 74 30.77 -16.51 11.94
CA LEU A 74 29.84 -15.36 11.99
C LEU A 74 28.46 -15.78 12.51
N SER A 75 27.94 -16.93 12.07
CA SER A 75 26.65 -17.44 12.58
C SER A 75 26.69 -17.72 14.08
N LYS A 76 27.78 -18.34 14.57
CA LYS A 76 28.00 -18.60 16.00
C LYS A 76 28.19 -17.31 16.80
N MET A 77 28.89 -16.31 16.24
CA MET A 77 29.03 -14.98 16.84
C MET A 77 27.67 -14.29 16.99
N GLN A 78 26.84 -14.30 15.95
CA GLN A 78 25.50 -13.70 15.96
C GLN A 78 24.61 -14.35 17.03
N HIS A 79 24.70 -15.68 17.22
CA HIS A 79 23.98 -16.40 18.29
C HIS A 79 24.29 -15.84 19.69
N TYR A 80 25.57 -15.56 19.96
CA TYR A 80 26.03 -15.00 21.23
C TYR A 80 25.87 -13.48 21.32
N GLY A 81 25.27 -12.82 20.33
CA GLY A 81 25.06 -11.37 20.31
C GLY A 81 26.31 -10.56 19.98
N ILE A 82 27.37 -11.19 19.47
CA ILE A 82 28.54 -10.48 18.96
C ILE A 82 28.16 -9.79 17.64
N PRO A 83 28.49 -8.50 17.44
CA PRO A 83 28.15 -7.79 16.21
C PRO A 83 28.70 -8.46 14.95
N THR A 84 27.85 -8.67 13.95
CA THR A 84 28.21 -9.26 12.65
C THR A 84 27.53 -8.54 11.50
N ARG A 85 28.00 -8.81 10.27
CA ARG A 85 27.36 -8.39 9.02
C ARG A 85 26.16 -9.23 8.59
N LEU A 86 25.68 -10.14 9.45
CA LEU A 86 24.51 -10.95 9.19
C LEU A 86 23.23 -10.24 9.61
N VAL A 87 22.16 -10.50 8.87
CA VAL A 87 20.78 -10.10 9.17
C VAL A 87 19.95 -11.37 9.32
N ASP A 88 19.29 -11.52 10.45
CA ASP A 88 18.43 -12.68 10.72
C ASP A 88 17.20 -12.67 9.80
N LEU A 89 16.97 -13.81 9.15
CA LEU A 89 15.80 -14.10 8.33
C LEU A 89 15.20 -15.44 8.77
N THR A 90 13.97 -15.72 8.38
CA THR A 90 13.34 -17.03 8.53
C THR A 90 12.67 -17.44 7.23
N VAL A 91 12.62 -18.75 6.97
CA VAL A 91 11.83 -19.31 5.86
C VAL A 91 10.40 -19.65 6.29
N ASP A 92 10.07 -19.46 7.57
CA ASP A 92 8.73 -19.70 8.09
C ASP A 92 7.97 -18.37 8.31
N PRO A 93 6.86 -18.16 7.58
CA PRO A 93 6.11 -16.92 7.66
C PRO A 93 5.46 -16.70 9.04
N LEU A 94 5.04 -17.76 9.76
CA LEU A 94 4.44 -17.60 11.08
C LEU A 94 5.48 -17.23 12.14
N ILE A 95 6.72 -17.71 12.00
CA ILE A 95 7.83 -17.27 12.85
C ILE A 95 8.17 -15.80 12.60
N ALA A 96 8.14 -15.35 11.34
CA ALA A 96 8.29 -13.92 11.04
C ALA A 96 7.15 -13.09 11.64
N LEU A 97 5.91 -13.59 11.60
CA LEU A 97 4.78 -12.94 12.25
C LEU A 97 5.00 -12.82 13.76
N PHE A 98 5.48 -13.88 14.42
CA PHE A 98 5.86 -13.84 15.84
C PHE A 98 6.85 -12.71 16.13
N PHE A 99 7.94 -12.60 15.38
CA PHE A 99 8.92 -11.53 15.57
C PHE A 99 8.35 -10.13 15.35
N ALA A 100 7.37 -9.97 14.45
CA ALA A 100 6.71 -8.67 14.23
C ALA A 100 5.80 -8.27 15.41
N VAL A 101 5.27 -9.22 16.18
CA VAL A 101 4.29 -8.96 17.25
C VAL A 101 4.81 -9.22 18.67
N ASN A 102 6.02 -9.74 18.81
CA ASN A 102 6.58 -10.20 20.09
C ASN A 102 6.52 -9.12 21.19
N THR A 103 6.88 -7.88 20.86
CA THR A 103 6.83 -6.72 21.78
C THR A 103 5.45 -6.06 21.78
N VAL A 104 4.49 -6.64 22.51
CA VAL A 104 3.10 -6.14 22.57
C VAL A 104 2.94 -4.79 23.27
N ASP A 105 3.87 -4.42 24.16
CA ASP A 105 3.84 -3.17 24.93
C ASP A 105 4.35 -1.97 24.10
N ASP A 106 5.07 -2.22 23.01
CA ASP A 106 5.46 -1.18 22.04
C ASP A 106 4.26 -0.77 21.17
N LYS A 107 3.93 0.53 21.22
CA LYS A 107 2.82 1.18 20.50
C LYS A 107 3.05 1.29 19.00
N SER A 108 4.25 1.01 18.51
CA SER A 108 4.54 0.91 17.09
C SER A 108 3.81 -0.29 16.46
N HIS A 109 3.67 -0.24 15.13
CA HIS A 109 3.17 -1.37 14.36
C HIS A 109 4.23 -2.47 14.24
N GLY A 110 3.78 -3.71 14.04
CA GLY A 110 4.67 -4.80 13.62
C GLY A 110 4.74 -4.85 12.11
N ASN A 111 5.88 -5.20 11.53
CA ASN A 111 6.04 -5.39 10.09
C ASN A 111 6.68 -6.74 9.79
N VAL A 112 6.11 -7.46 8.83
CA VAL A 112 6.76 -8.60 8.18
C VAL A 112 7.18 -8.20 6.78
N TYR A 113 8.48 -8.30 6.51
CA TYR A 113 9.12 -8.06 5.24
C TYR A 113 9.23 -9.39 4.50
N VAL A 114 8.77 -9.43 3.26
CA VAL A 114 8.84 -10.60 2.38
C VAL A 114 9.84 -10.31 1.27
N PHE A 115 10.77 -11.23 1.06
CA PHE A 115 11.78 -11.15 0.01
C PHE A 115 11.69 -12.38 -0.88
N VAL A 116 11.51 -12.17 -2.18
CA VAL A 116 11.70 -13.21 -3.19
C VAL A 116 13.03 -12.95 -3.87
N GLN A 117 14.07 -13.64 -3.41
CA GLN A 117 15.47 -13.36 -3.78
C GLN A 117 16.23 -14.66 -4.10
N PRO A 118 17.25 -14.64 -4.96
CA PRO A 118 18.04 -15.83 -5.25
C PRO A 118 18.66 -16.38 -3.97
N GLU A 119 18.54 -17.70 -3.77
CA GLU A 119 19.16 -18.37 -2.64
C GLU A 119 20.58 -18.79 -3.01
N HIS A 120 21.54 -18.51 -2.12
CA HIS A 120 22.94 -18.85 -2.30
C HIS A 120 23.36 -19.89 -1.27
N SER A 121 24.00 -20.96 -1.75
CA SER A 121 24.58 -21.97 -0.86
C SER A 121 25.77 -21.43 -0.08
N LEU A 122 26.13 -22.10 1.02
CA LEU A 122 27.32 -21.75 1.80
C LEU A 122 28.62 -21.85 1.00
N ASN A 123 28.62 -22.60 -0.11
CA ASN A 123 29.77 -22.77 -1.00
C ASN A 123 29.81 -21.75 -2.16
N ASP A 124 28.78 -20.93 -2.31
CA ASP A 124 28.70 -19.87 -3.32
C ASP A 124 29.83 -18.85 -3.11
N LYS A 125 30.48 -18.44 -4.22
CA LYS A 125 31.60 -17.48 -4.18
C LYS A 125 31.22 -16.16 -3.51
N ARG A 126 29.99 -15.68 -3.70
CA ARG A 126 29.48 -14.44 -3.10
C ARG A 126 29.41 -14.57 -1.58
N ILE A 127 28.87 -15.68 -1.05
CA ILE A 127 28.79 -15.93 0.39
C ILE A 127 30.19 -16.08 1.01
N LYS A 128 31.08 -16.84 0.34
CA LYS A 128 32.48 -16.99 0.74
C LYS A 128 33.21 -15.65 0.80
N LEU A 129 33.06 -14.80 -0.21
CA LEU A 129 33.68 -13.47 -0.26
C LEU A 129 33.12 -12.57 0.85
N LEU A 130 31.79 -12.43 0.93
CA LEU A 130 31.16 -11.53 1.88
C LEU A 130 31.48 -11.91 3.34
N SER A 131 31.59 -13.20 3.63
CA SER A 131 32.01 -13.67 4.96
C SER A 131 33.52 -13.48 5.22
N LEU A 132 34.37 -13.66 4.19
CA LEU A 132 35.80 -13.39 4.27
C LEU A 132 36.09 -11.91 4.56
N LEU A 133 35.35 -10.98 3.97
CA LEU A 133 35.57 -9.54 4.20
C LEU A 133 35.50 -9.16 5.69
N ALA A 134 34.70 -9.86 6.51
CA ALA A 134 34.67 -9.63 7.96
C ALA A 134 36.01 -9.99 8.65
N THR A 135 36.85 -10.80 8.01
CA THR A 135 38.13 -11.29 8.55
C THR A 135 39.33 -10.51 8.02
N LEU A 136 39.14 -9.45 7.23
CA LEU A 136 40.23 -8.69 6.61
C LEU A 136 40.39 -7.30 7.20
N GLU A 137 41.64 -6.91 7.44
CA GLU A 137 41.99 -5.57 7.92
C GLU A 137 41.99 -4.54 6.77
N SER A 138 42.40 -4.94 5.57
CA SER A 138 42.43 -4.11 4.36
C SER A 138 41.58 -4.75 3.25
N PHE A 139 40.94 -3.91 2.43
CA PHE A 139 40.11 -4.32 1.28
C PHE A 139 40.79 -4.04 -0.07
N GLU A 140 42.13 -4.09 -0.11
CA GLU A 140 42.88 -4.09 -1.37
C GLU A 140 42.59 -5.36 -2.18
N LEU A 141 42.29 -5.21 -3.47
CA LEU A 141 41.82 -6.31 -4.33
C LEU A 141 42.78 -7.50 -4.37
N GLU A 142 44.09 -7.26 -4.51
CA GLU A 142 45.10 -8.33 -4.51
C GLU A 142 45.18 -9.06 -3.16
N GLY A 143 45.01 -8.34 -2.06
CA GLY A 143 44.95 -8.91 -0.71
C GLY A 143 43.72 -9.79 -0.52
N ILE A 144 42.56 -9.34 -1.03
CA ILE A 144 41.32 -10.11 -1.02
C ILE A 144 41.48 -11.40 -1.85
N LYS A 145 42.01 -11.32 -3.08
CA LYS A 145 42.24 -12.51 -3.93
C LYS A 145 43.13 -13.54 -3.24
N SER A 146 44.24 -13.08 -2.66
CA SER A 146 45.21 -13.94 -1.97
C SER A 146 44.57 -14.63 -0.76
N SER A 147 43.85 -13.86 0.07
CA SER A 147 43.16 -14.39 1.26
C SER A 147 42.02 -15.34 0.89
N TYR A 148 41.32 -15.08 -0.22
CA TYR A 148 40.24 -15.93 -0.72
C TYR A 148 40.79 -17.28 -1.21
N GLN A 149 41.88 -17.26 -1.98
CA GLN A 149 42.57 -18.47 -2.43
C GLN A 149 43.12 -19.28 -1.26
N GLU A 150 43.68 -18.63 -0.23
CA GLU A 150 44.16 -19.30 0.99
C GLU A 150 43.02 -19.96 1.77
N CYS A 151 41.91 -19.24 1.99
CA CYS A 151 40.80 -19.73 2.80
C CYS A 151 39.98 -20.83 2.11
N TYR A 152 39.81 -20.77 0.78
CA TYR A 152 38.87 -21.62 0.05
C TYR A 152 39.52 -22.51 -1.02
N SER A 153 40.82 -22.37 -1.28
CA SER A 153 41.52 -23.09 -2.36
C SER A 153 40.87 -22.89 -3.74
N GLU A 154 40.27 -21.72 -3.96
CA GLU A 154 39.51 -21.36 -5.17
C GLU A 154 39.88 -19.92 -5.59
N ASN A 155 39.92 -19.64 -6.89
CA ASN A 155 40.23 -18.30 -7.41
C ASN A 155 38.98 -17.43 -7.57
N ILE A 156 39.15 -16.12 -7.37
CA ILE A 156 38.13 -15.10 -7.63
C ILE A 156 38.74 -13.94 -8.44
N THR A 157 37.97 -13.38 -9.38
CA THR A 157 38.38 -12.27 -10.24
C THR A 157 38.07 -10.91 -9.60
N GLU A 158 38.68 -9.82 -10.09
CA GLU A 158 38.38 -8.47 -9.58
C GLU A 158 36.94 -8.05 -9.83
N ASP A 159 36.42 -8.39 -11.01
CA ASP A 159 35.04 -8.08 -11.38
C ASP A 159 34.06 -8.83 -10.47
N GLU A 160 34.30 -10.12 -10.20
CA GLU A 160 33.52 -10.88 -9.20
C GLU A 160 33.62 -10.26 -7.81
N ILE A 161 34.80 -9.83 -7.37
CA ILE A 161 34.97 -9.18 -6.05
C ILE A 161 34.12 -7.92 -5.94
N LEU A 162 34.21 -7.03 -6.93
CA LEU A 162 33.49 -5.76 -6.92
C LEU A 162 31.98 -5.98 -7.06
N GLU A 163 31.54 -6.89 -7.94
CA GLU A 163 30.13 -7.24 -8.08
C GLU A 163 29.55 -7.79 -6.78
N PHE A 164 30.19 -8.83 -6.22
CA PHE A 164 29.68 -9.55 -5.06
C PHE A 164 29.75 -8.73 -3.77
N ALA A 165 30.74 -7.85 -3.62
CA ALA A 165 30.84 -6.98 -2.47
C ALA A 165 29.81 -5.83 -2.50
N SER A 166 29.26 -5.48 -3.66
CA SER A 166 28.41 -4.28 -3.81
C SER A 166 26.99 -4.42 -3.25
N GLU A 167 26.53 -5.64 -2.99
CA GLU A 167 25.16 -5.94 -2.59
C GLU A 167 25.10 -7.07 -1.57
N GLY A 168 24.04 -7.12 -0.76
CA GLY A 168 23.80 -8.25 0.13
C GLY A 168 23.38 -9.53 -0.61
N ALA A 169 23.51 -10.67 0.05
CA ALA A 169 23.12 -11.97 -0.48
C ALA A 169 22.30 -12.77 0.53
N PHE A 170 21.33 -13.54 0.04
CA PHE A 170 20.44 -14.37 0.86
C PHE A 170 20.97 -15.80 0.90
N ILE A 171 21.19 -16.32 2.10
CA ILE A 171 21.74 -17.66 2.31
C ILE A 171 20.59 -18.68 2.30
N GLU A 172 20.75 -19.74 1.52
CA GLU A 172 19.81 -20.86 1.51
C GLU A 172 19.61 -21.42 2.92
N HIS A 173 18.40 -21.93 3.19
CA HIS A 173 18.13 -22.54 4.49
C HIS A 173 18.93 -23.83 4.67
N SER A 174 19.96 -23.79 5.52
CA SER A 174 20.94 -24.87 5.65
C SER A 174 20.91 -25.55 7.02
N VAL A 175 20.80 -26.88 7.01
CA VAL A 175 20.92 -27.74 8.21
C VAL A 175 22.29 -27.56 8.88
N LYS A 176 23.35 -27.31 8.10
CA LYS A 176 24.72 -27.18 8.61
C LYS A 176 24.86 -26.06 9.64
N LEU A 177 24.23 -24.90 9.40
CA LEU A 177 24.28 -23.78 10.35
C LEU A 177 23.45 -24.08 11.61
N GLN A 178 22.38 -24.87 11.47
CA GLN A 178 21.45 -25.21 12.56
C GLN A 178 22.04 -26.20 13.56
N GLU A 179 22.87 -27.15 13.12
CA GLU A 179 23.51 -28.15 14.00
C GLU A 179 24.32 -27.50 15.14
N SER A 180 24.87 -26.31 14.90
CA SER A 180 25.67 -25.57 15.88
C SER A 180 24.88 -24.56 16.73
N ASN A 181 23.59 -24.38 16.43
CA ASN A 181 22.73 -23.33 16.96
C ASN A 181 21.26 -23.79 17.02
N GLU A 182 20.87 -24.36 18.16
CA GLU A 182 19.51 -24.84 18.42
C GLU A 182 18.46 -23.73 18.25
N ARG A 183 18.79 -22.49 18.64
CA ARG A 183 17.91 -21.34 18.44
C ARG A 183 17.64 -21.08 16.95
N LEU A 184 18.66 -21.15 16.09
CA LEU A 184 18.48 -21.00 14.64
C LEU A 184 17.59 -22.10 14.07
N PHE A 185 17.71 -23.33 14.58
CA PHE A 185 16.84 -24.45 14.23
C PHE A 185 15.37 -24.19 14.60
N CYS A 186 15.09 -23.85 15.87
CA CYS A 186 13.75 -23.53 16.36
C CYS A 186 13.09 -22.39 15.57
N GLN A 187 13.88 -21.42 15.14
CA GLN A 187 13.42 -20.24 14.39
C GLN A 187 13.22 -20.50 12.89
N LYS A 188 13.54 -21.72 12.42
CA LYS A 188 13.70 -22.04 10.99
C LYS A 188 14.48 -20.92 10.29
N GLY A 189 15.54 -20.47 10.97
CA GLY A 189 16.26 -19.27 10.62
C GLY A 189 17.25 -19.51 9.49
N THR A 190 17.58 -18.42 8.81
CA THR A 190 18.71 -18.28 7.90
C THR A 190 19.19 -16.82 7.97
N PHE A 191 20.12 -16.42 7.11
CA PHE A 191 20.65 -15.07 7.12
C PHE A 191 20.67 -14.44 5.72
N ALA A 192 20.57 -13.12 5.69
CA ALA A 192 21.22 -12.35 4.63
C ALA A 192 22.57 -11.86 5.14
N ILE A 193 23.58 -11.82 4.26
CA ILE A 193 24.89 -11.26 4.55
C ILE A 193 25.05 -9.94 3.80
N CYS A 194 25.37 -8.87 4.52
CA CYS A 194 25.47 -7.53 3.96
C CYS A 194 26.76 -7.33 3.15
N GLY A 195 26.63 -6.59 2.04
CA GLY A 195 27.74 -6.08 1.25
C GLY A 195 28.35 -4.80 1.83
N ASN A 196 29.22 -4.18 1.05
CA ASN A 196 29.99 -2.99 1.38
C ASN A 196 29.77 -1.90 0.32
N LYS A 197 29.86 -0.63 0.75
CA LYS A 197 29.81 0.50 -0.17
C LYS A 197 31.03 0.49 -1.09
N ILE A 198 30.78 0.67 -2.39
CA ILE A 198 31.82 0.79 -3.41
C ILE A 198 31.88 2.22 -3.94
N VAL A 199 33.10 2.76 -4.04
CA VAL A 199 33.36 4.08 -4.66
C VAL A 199 34.45 3.89 -5.71
N GLY A 200 34.07 4.03 -6.99
CA GLY A 200 34.97 3.67 -8.10
C GLY A 200 35.25 2.17 -8.11
N LYS A 201 36.53 1.79 -7.97
CA LYS A 201 36.97 0.39 -7.82
C LYS A 201 37.42 0.04 -6.40
N GLU A 202 37.03 0.84 -5.41
CA GLU A 202 37.44 0.65 -4.02
C GLU A 202 36.26 0.25 -3.14
N ILE A 203 36.45 -0.81 -2.36
CA ILE A 203 35.52 -1.26 -1.33
C ILE A 203 35.80 -0.49 -0.04
N LYS A 204 34.77 0.16 0.52
CA LYS A 204 34.89 0.92 1.77
C LYS A 204 34.49 0.05 2.97
N LYS A 205 35.09 0.31 4.14
CA LYS A 205 34.66 -0.21 5.45
C LYS A 205 33.37 0.48 5.90
N ASP A 206 32.32 0.27 5.11
CA ASP A 206 30.98 0.80 5.28
C ASP A 206 30.02 -0.29 4.81
N VAL A 207 29.46 -1.03 5.77
CA VAL A 207 28.58 -2.19 5.50
C VAL A 207 27.19 -1.67 5.17
N LEU A 208 26.66 -2.08 4.02
CA LEU A 208 25.38 -1.59 3.51
C LEU A 208 24.21 -2.19 4.31
N PRO A 209 23.14 -1.41 4.55
CA PRO A 209 21.89 -1.95 5.05
C PRO A 209 21.27 -2.88 3.99
N LEU A 210 20.44 -3.82 4.42
CA LEU A 210 19.69 -4.67 3.50
C LEU A 210 18.62 -3.89 2.72
N ASP A 211 18.30 -2.65 3.12
CA ASP A 211 17.31 -1.77 2.47
C ASP A 211 17.67 -1.36 1.03
N SER A 212 18.90 -1.64 0.59
CA SER A 212 19.29 -1.60 -0.82
C SER A 212 18.49 -2.62 -1.65
N ILE A 213 18.13 -3.75 -1.05
CA ILE A 213 17.28 -4.78 -1.63
C ILE A 213 15.85 -4.50 -1.17
N LYS A 214 15.00 -4.06 -2.10
CA LYS A 214 13.62 -3.73 -1.75
C LYS A 214 12.83 -5.00 -1.43
N PRO A 215 12.09 -5.02 -0.30
CA PRO A 215 11.21 -6.13 0.02
C PRO A 215 10.10 -6.20 -1.03
N THR A 216 9.78 -7.43 -1.46
CA THR A 216 8.66 -7.71 -2.35
C THR A 216 7.32 -7.31 -1.74
N MET A 217 7.21 -7.39 -0.42
CA MET A 217 6.07 -6.86 0.31
C MET A 217 6.45 -6.52 1.74
N VAL A 218 5.81 -5.48 2.26
CA VAL A 218 5.78 -5.20 3.69
C VAL A 218 4.34 -5.40 4.15
N ILE A 219 4.14 -6.35 5.05
CA ILE A 219 2.86 -6.66 5.68
C ILE A 219 2.86 -6.08 7.08
N ARG A 220 2.06 -5.04 7.29
CA ARG A 220 1.87 -4.38 8.58
C ARG A 220 0.83 -5.12 9.42
N ILE A 221 1.18 -5.32 10.68
CA ILE A 221 0.31 -5.71 11.78
C ILE A 221 0.09 -4.47 12.63
N PRO A 222 -1.09 -3.83 12.56
CA PRO A 222 -1.36 -2.67 13.38
C PRO A 222 -1.22 -2.98 14.86
N PHE A 223 -0.86 -1.96 15.64
CA PHE A 223 -0.59 -2.09 17.07
C PHE A 223 -1.77 -2.72 17.80
N GLU A 224 -2.98 -2.29 17.41
CA GLU A 224 -4.26 -2.75 17.95
C GLU A 224 -4.39 -4.28 17.87
N HIS A 225 -3.77 -4.91 16.85
CA HIS A 225 -3.91 -6.34 16.57
C HIS A 225 -2.72 -7.20 17.03
N LYS A 226 -1.59 -6.60 17.46
CA LYS A 226 -0.38 -7.36 17.85
C LYS A 226 -0.66 -8.41 18.93
N LYS A 227 -1.35 -8.01 20.02
CA LYS A 227 -1.65 -8.93 21.13
C LYS A 227 -2.57 -10.07 20.72
N ALA A 228 -3.57 -9.78 19.89
CA ALA A 228 -4.50 -10.79 19.38
C ALA A 228 -3.77 -11.80 18.47
N ALA A 229 -2.93 -11.32 17.56
CA ALA A 229 -2.15 -12.18 16.67
C ALA A 229 -1.14 -13.04 17.45
N LYS A 230 -0.44 -12.46 18.44
CA LYS A 230 0.50 -13.19 19.32
C LYS A 230 -0.21 -14.32 20.09
N LYS A 231 -1.40 -14.04 20.63
CA LYS A 231 -2.22 -15.03 21.31
C LYS A 231 -2.66 -16.17 20.37
N GLU A 232 -3.10 -15.85 19.15
CA GLU A 232 -3.49 -16.87 18.17
C GLU A 232 -2.30 -17.75 17.76
N LEU A 233 -1.10 -17.17 17.60
CA LEU A 233 0.14 -17.91 17.33
C LEU A 233 0.45 -18.94 18.42
N ASP A 234 0.32 -18.57 19.70
CA ASP A 234 0.52 -19.48 20.83
C ASP A 234 -0.54 -20.60 20.81
N GLU A 235 -1.82 -20.24 20.84
CA GLU A 235 -2.92 -21.19 21.07
C GLU A 235 -3.19 -22.14 19.90
N LYS A 236 -3.06 -21.67 18.65
CA LYS A 236 -3.43 -22.45 17.44
C LYS A 236 -2.23 -23.07 16.74
N TYR A 237 -1.06 -22.42 16.82
CA TYR A 237 0.14 -22.83 16.07
C TYR A 237 1.29 -23.27 16.98
N ASN A 238 1.17 -23.15 18.31
CA ASN A 238 2.23 -23.44 19.27
C ASN A 238 3.52 -22.67 18.94
N ILE A 239 3.37 -21.39 18.61
CA ILE A 239 4.47 -20.46 18.35
C ILE A 239 4.45 -19.39 19.44
N ASN A 240 5.36 -19.53 20.40
CA ASN A 240 5.57 -18.63 21.54
C ASN A 240 7.06 -18.51 21.88
N GLU A 241 7.38 -17.72 22.90
CA GLU A 241 8.74 -17.46 23.36
C GLU A 241 9.52 -18.75 23.62
N THR A 242 8.90 -19.75 24.23
CA THR A 242 9.57 -21.00 24.64
C THR A 242 9.87 -21.92 23.47
N THR A 243 9.08 -21.84 22.39
CA THR A 243 9.31 -22.62 21.17
C THR A 243 10.29 -21.95 20.21
N ILE A 244 10.43 -20.62 20.31
CA ILE A 244 11.31 -19.81 19.46
C ILE A 244 12.69 -19.62 20.08
N TYR A 245 12.77 -19.55 21.40
CA TYR A 245 14.00 -19.38 22.18
C TYR A 245 14.15 -20.57 23.14
N PRO A 246 14.99 -21.56 22.82
CA PRO A 246 15.14 -22.78 23.64
C PRO A 246 15.79 -22.50 25.01
N GLU A 247 16.40 -21.33 25.19
CA GLU A 247 17.09 -20.96 26.42
C GLU A 247 16.13 -20.76 27.59
N PHE A 248 16.49 -21.28 28.78
CA PHE A 248 15.62 -21.24 29.98
C PHE A 248 15.03 -19.87 30.37
N PRO A 249 15.72 -18.71 30.16
CA PRO A 249 15.11 -17.41 30.40
C PRO A 249 13.78 -17.16 29.64
N SER A 250 13.59 -17.75 28.46
CA SER A 250 12.36 -17.60 27.67
C SER A 250 11.12 -18.14 28.39
N VAL A 251 11.29 -19.21 29.19
CA VAL A 251 10.23 -19.79 30.02
C VAL A 251 9.78 -18.79 31.08
N ALA A 252 10.73 -18.09 31.70
CA ALA A 252 10.42 -17.08 32.70
C ALA A 252 9.64 -15.91 32.07
N ASP A 253 10.04 -15.45 30.88
CA ASP A 253 9.37 -14.34 30.20
C ASP A 253 7.96 -14.72 29.72
N TYR A 254 7.78 -15.92 29.17
CA TYR A 254 6.48 -16.48 28.82
C TYR A 254 5.52 -16.53 30.02
N LEU A 255 5.97 -17.07 31.16
CA LEU A 255 5.13 -17.18 32.36
C LEU A 255 4.76 -15.81 32.94
N LYS A 256 5.70 -14.86 32.96
CA LYS A 256 5.41 -13.48 33.42
C LYS A 256 4.32 -12.85 32.56
N GLU A 257 4.42 -12.94 31.24
CA GLU A 257 3.41 -12.37 30.33
C GLU A 257 2.05 -13.05 30.48
N LYS A 258 2.03 -14.39 30.53
CA LYS A 258 0.81 -15.20 30.61
C LYS A 258 -0.05 -14.88 31.84
N TYR A 259 0.57 -14.60 32.98
CA TYR A 259 -0.13 -14.31 34.24
C TYR A 259 -0.19 -12.82 34.58
N LYS A 260 0.30 -11.92 33.70
CA LYS A 260 0.21 -10.46 33.89
C LYS A 260 -1.25 -10.00 33.73
N THR A 261 -1.90 -9.63 34.82
CA THR A 261 -3.20 -8.94 34.79
C THR A 261 -3.00 -7.45 34.51
N ALA A 262 -3.80 -6.90 33.60
CA ALA A 262 -3.83 -5.46 33.32
C ALA A 262 -5.15 -4.87 33.79
N ASP A 263 -5.11 -3.98 34.79
CA ASP A 263 -6.26 -3.15 35.16
C ASP A 263 -6.37 -2.00 34.18
N PHE A 264 -7.39 -2.02 33.32
CA PHE A 264 -7.60 -1.00 32.30
C PHE A 264 -8.66 0.01 32.72
N ASN A 265 -8.27 1.26 32.96
CA ASN A 265 -9.20 2.37 33.16
C ASN A 265 -9.60 3.00 31.81
N LEU A 266 -10.91 3.08 31.58
CA LEU A 266 -11.56 3.59 30.37
C LEU A 266 -11.80 5.11 30.40
N ASP A 267 -11.60 5.77 31.54
CA ASP A 267 -11.82 7.21 31.68
C ASP A 267 -10.86 8.03 30.81
N GLY A 268 -11.42 9.00 30.07
CA GLY A 268 -10.66 9.92 29.20
C GLY A 268 -10.08 9.29 27.92
N THR A 269 -10.41 8.04 27.61
CA THR A 269 -9.80 7.30 26.50
C THR A 269 -10.37 7.61 25.12
N TYR A 270 -11.53 8.26 25.05
CA TYR A 270 -12.19 8.64 23.79
C TYR A 270 -13.05 9.90 23.95
N ASN A 271 -13.42 10.49 22.80
CA ASN A 271 -14.41 11.56 22.69
C ASN A 271 -15.57 11.11 21.78
N ILE A 272 -16.81 11.51 22.10
CA ILE A 272 -17.97 11.33 21.21
C ILE A 272 -18.11 12.61 20.37
N LEU A 273 -18.09 12.48 19.05
CA LEU A 273 -18.14 13.63 18.15
C LEU A 273 -19.49 13.82 17.46
N GLU A 274 -20.17 12.74 17.08
CA GLU A 274 -21.45 12.80 16.37
C GLU A 274 -22.44 11.79 16.92
N VAL A 275 -23.69 12.24 17.09
CA VAL A 275 -24.84 11.39 17.40
C VAL A 275 -25.96 11.77 16.45
N SER A 276 -26.36 10.85 15.58
CA SER A 276 -27.47 11.06 14.64
C SER A 276 -28.59 10.04 14.88
N HIS A 277 -29.82 10.44 14.58
CA HIS A 277 -31.02 9.61 14.77
C HIS A 277 -31.68 9.35 13.41
N ALA A 278 -31.97 8.08 13.11
CA ALA A 278 -32.61 7.67 11.87
C ALA A 278 -33.99 7.06 12.14
N GLY A 279 -35.08 7.78 11.84
CA GLY A 279 -36.45 7.31 12.10
C GLY A 279 -36.69 6.89 13.56
N ALA A 280 -37.80 6.18 13.84
CA ALA A 280 -38.12 5.81 15.22
C ALA A 280 -37.07 4.84 15.81
N ARG A 281 -36.34 5.34 16.82
CA ARG A 281 -35.45 4.61 17.76
C ARG A 281 -34.21 3.96 17.16
N LYS A 282 -33.56 4.57 16.16
CA LYS A 282 -32.20 4.19 15.72
C LYS A 282 -31.24 5.34 15.95
N CYS A 283 -30.02 5.05 16.43
CA CYS A 283 -28.97 6.05 16.54
C CYS A 283 -27.62 5.55 15.99
N SER A 284 -26.81 6.49 15.50
CA SER A 284 -25.42 6.28 15.11
C SER A 284 -24.52 7.17 15.95
N VAL A 285 -23.47 6.58 16.52
CA VAL A 285 -22.52 7.26 17.40
C VAL A 285 -21.12 7.18 16.80
N VAL A 286 -20.43 8.31 16.72
CA VAL A 286 -19.03 8.37 16.29
C VAL A 286 -18.14 8.67 17.49
N ALA A 287 -17.16 7.80 17.72
CA ALA A 287 -16.16 7.93 18.77
C ALA A 287 -14.75 8.05 18.19
N VAL A 288 -13.92 8.89 18.80
CA VAL A 288 -12.51 9.07 18.44
C VAL A 288 -11.64 8.74 19.64
N LEU A 289 -10.65 7.88 19.45
CA LEU A 289 -9.73 7.48 20.51
C LEU A 289 -8.72 8.60 20.81
N ASN A 290 -8.40 8.78 22.09
CA ASN A 290 -7.42 9.76 22.57
C ASN A 290 -6.03 9.14 22.82
N LYS A 291 -5.94 7.80 22.82
CA LYS A 291 -4.70 7.04 23.01
C LYS A 291 -4.75 5.74 22.22
N ALA A 292 -3.59 5.23 21.84
CA ALA A 292 -3.47 3.90 21.25
C ALA A 292 -3.90 2.82 22.26
N MET A 293 -4.69 1.86 21.81
CA MET A 293 -5.28 0.79 22.62
C MET A 293 -5.27 -0.54 21.85
N GLN A 294 -5.18 -1.65 22.55
CA GLN A 294 -5.31 -2.99 21.96
C GLN A 294 -6.76 -3.22 21.52
N ILE A 295 -6.98 -4.09 20.54
CA ILE A 295 -8.29 -4.21 19.88
C ILE A 295 -9.41 -4.64 20.84
N GLU A 296 -9.11 -5.47 21.83
CA GLU A 296 -10.08 -5.86 22.85
C GLU A 296 -10.46 -4.66 23.73
N GLU A 297 -9.53 -3.78 24.09
CA GLU A 297 -9.82 -2.55 24.84
C GLU A 297 -10.73 -1.61 24.02
N VAL A 298 -10.49 -1.51 22.71
CA VAL A 298 -11.34 -0.73 21.79
C VAL A 298 -12.76 -1.30 21.72
N LYS A 299 -12.92 -2.64 21.70
CA LYS A 299 -14.25 -3.26 21.80
C LYS A 299 -14.94 -2.91 23.11
N HIS A 300 -14.23 -2.95 24.24
CA HIS A 300 -14.81 -2.58 25.54
C HIS A 300 -15.31 -1.14 25.55
N VAL A 301 -14.56 -0.18 24.97
CA VAL A 301 -15.02 1.20 24.75
C VAL A 301 -16.34 1.20 23.95
N GLY A 302 -16.39 0.46 22.84
CA GLY A 302 -17.58 0.38 22.02
C GLY A 302 -18.79 -0.23 22.74
N ILE A 303 -18.58 -1.29 23.52
CA ILE A 303 -19.63 -1.93 24.34
C ILE A 303 -20.19 -0.93 25.36
N GLN A 304 -19.34 -0.17 26.05
CA GLN A 304 -19.79 0.83 27.01
C GLN A 304 -20.65 1.91 26.35
N ILE A 305 -20.21 2.43 25.22
CA ILE A 305 -20.96 3.44 24.45
C ILE A 305 -22.30 2.85 23.99
N ILE A 306 -22.30 1.66 23.38
CA ILE A 306 -23.53 1.00 22.95
C ILE A 306 -24.49 0.80 24.13
N ASN A 307 -23.99 0.38 25.29
CA ASN A 307 -24.79 0.17 26.50
C ASN A 307 -25.46 1.45 27.01
N HIS A 308 -24.83 2.60 26.81
CA HIS A 308 -25.44 3.89 27.12
C HIS A 308 -26.64 4.16 26.20
N TYR A 309 -26.45 4.05 24.88
CA TYR A 309 -27.46 4.43 23.88
C TYR A 309 -28.57 3.38 23.66
N LYS A 310 -28.31 2.11 23.97
CA LYS A 310 -29.31 1.03 23.80
C LYS A 310 -30.51 1.16 24.74
N LYS A 311 -30.42 2.01 25.78
CA LYS A 311 -31.53 2.28 26.71
C LYS A 311 -32.72 2.96 26.02
N SER A 312 -32.45 3.88 25.10
CA SER A 312 -33.49 4.65 24.38
C SER A 312 -33.74 4.16 22.96
N ASN A 313 -32.85 3.34 22.40
CA ASN A 313 -32.88 2.91 21.01
C ASN A 313 -33.18 1.41 20.83
N ASP A 314 -33.59 1.04 19.63
CA ASP A 314 -33.78 -0.33 19.15
C ASP A 314 -32.61 -0.79 18.27
N VAL A 315 -31.89 0.16 17.67
CA VAL A 315 -30.65 -0.09 16.92
C VAL A 315 -29.62 0.97 17.30
N VAL A 316 -28.41 0.53 17.64
CA VAL A 316 -27.27 1.42 17.90
C VAL A 316 -26.14 1.03 16.96
N TRP A 317 -25.67 2.00 16.19
CA TRP A 317 -24.44 1.90 15.41
C TRP A 317 -23.34 2.68 16.11
N ILE A 318 -22.13 2.13 16.10
CA ILE A 318 -20.94 2.85 16.54
C ILE A 318 -19.84 2.78 15.48
N TYR A 319 -19.18 3.92 15.27
CA TYR A 319 -18.03 4.07 14.40
C TYR A 319 -16.88 4.61 15.25
N ILE A 320 -15.78 3.86 15.35
CA ILE A 320 -14.63 4.27 16.15
C ILE A 320 -13.46 4.58 15.21
N ALA A 321 -12.93 5.81 15.28
CA ALA A 321 -11.71 6.22 14.59
C ALA A 321 -10.50 6.19 15.54
N LYS A 322 -9.33 5.84 15.02
CA LYS A 322 -8.08 5.76 15.79
C LYS A 322 -7.61 7.14 16.30
N ASN A 323 -7.88 8.19 15.55
CA ASN A 323 -7.53 9.57 15.88
C ASN A 323 -8.40 10.56 15.08
N CYS A 324 -8.17 11.87 15.27
CA CYS A 324 -8.92 12.92 14.59
C CYS A 324 -8.73 12.94 13.07
N ASP A 325 -7.52 12.66 12.57
CA ASP A 325 -7.25 12.63 11.13
C ASP A 325 -8.06 11.53 10.44
N ASP A 326 -8.08 10.33 11.05
CA ASP A 326 -8.88 9.21 10.59
C ASP A 326 -10.38 9.53 10.66
N TYR A 327 -10.83 10.30 11.66
CA TYR A 327 -12.22 10.76 11.73
C TYR A 327 -12.58 11.73 10.59
N VAL A 328 -11.70 12.67 10.23
CA VAL A 328 -11.91 13.60 9.11
C VAL A 328 -12.07 12.82 7.80
N MET A 329 -11.25 11.79 7.60
CA MET A 329 -11.31 10.92 6.42
C MET A 329 -12.39 9.85 6.49
N ARG A 330 -13.18 9.78 7.58
CA ARG A 330 -14.14 8.71 7.86
C ARG A 330 -13.50 7.30 7.77
N ASN A 331 -12.22 7.22 8.11
CA ASN A 331 -11.38 6.04 8.14
C ASN A 331 -11.54 5.31 9.48
N TRP A 332 -12.56 4.47 9.57
CA TRP A 332 -12.91 3.80 10.82
C TRP A 332 -11.94 2.65 11.13
N LEU A 333 -11.48 2.56 12.37
CA LEU A 333 -10.78 1.40 12.90
C LEU A 333 -11.74 0.20 13.01
N ILE A 334 -12.88 0.43 13.65
CA ILE A 334 -13.90 -0.59 13.91
C ILE A 334 -15.30 0.02 13.82
N LYS A 335 -16.23 -0.76 13.27
CA LYS A 335 -17.67 -0.49 13.30
C LYS A 335 -18.35 -1.52 14.20
N GLY A 336 -19.24 -1.05 15.05
CA GLY A 336 -20.06 -1.88 15.92
C GLY A 336 -21.54 -1.68 15.68
N GLN A 337 -22.32 -2.71 15.96
CA GLN A 337 -23.76 -2.69 15.83
C GLN A 337 -24.40 -3.48 16.97
N TRP A 338 -25.46 -2.92 17.55
CA TRP A 338 -26.37 -3.63 18.45
C TRP A 338 -27.80 -3.45 17.96
N ILE A 339 -28.54 -4.57 17.97
CA ILE A 339 -29.93 -4.61 17.55
C ILE A 339 -30.72 -5.26 18.67
N ARG A 340 -31.80 -4.60 19.10
CA ARG A 340 -32.74 -5.16 20.07
C ARG A 340 -33.28 -6.48 19.54
N GLU A 341 -33.18 -7.52 20.35
CA GLU A 341 -33.59 -8.87 19.96
C GLU A 341 -35.06 -8.95 19.57
N SER A 342 -35.91 -8.29 20.36
CA SER A 342 -37.37 -8.20 20.17
C SER A 342 -37.83 -7.26 19.06
N LEU A 343 -36.90 -6.63 18.30
CA LEU A 343 -37.27 -5.77 17.18
C LEU A 343 -37.89 -6.63 16.07
N ASP A 344 -38.97 -6.14 15.43
CA ASP A 344 -39.57 -6.82 14.29
C ASP A 344 -38.51 -7.02 13.17
N PRO A 345 -38.38 -8.23 12.60
CA PRO A 345 -37.48 -8.52 11.50
C PRO A 345 -37.53 -7.50 10.34
N ILE A 346 -38.69 -6.92 10.02
CA ILE A 346 -38.82 -5.93 8.93
C ILE A 346 -38.02 -4.64 9.20
N PHE A 347 -37.78 -4.31 10.47
CA PHE A 347 -37.04 -3.11 10.88
C PHE A 347 -35.58 -3.40 11.23
N LYS A 348 -35.17 -4.68 11.27
CA LYS A 348 -33.79 -5.08 11.54
C LYS A 348 -32.91 -4.66 10.36
N PRO A 349 -31.86 -3.85 10.60
CA PRO A 349 -30.90 -3.55 9.55
C PRO A 349 -30.12 -4.81 9.16
N GLN A 350 -29.49 -4.75 7.98
CA GLN A 350 -28.50 -5.75 7.59
C GLN A 350 -27.36 -5.79 8.62
N LEU A 351 -26.92 -7.01 8.95
CA LEU A 351 -25.80 -7.21 9.86
C LEU A 351 -24.49 -6.85 9.17
N ILE A 352 -23.59 -6.19 9.89
CA ILE A 352 -22.24 -5.86 9.38
C ILE A 352 -21.21 -6.97 9.60
N GLY A 353 -21.56 -8.00 10.35
CA GLY A 353 -20.70 -9.11 10.72
C GLY A 353 -21.44 -10.15 11.56
N GLU A 354 -20.67 -11.02 12.20
CA GLU A 354 -21.19 -12.03 13.12
C GLU A 354 -21.42 -11.45 14.53
N LYS A 355 -22.38 -12.03 15.24
CA LYS A 355 -22.77 -11.64 16.59
C LYS A 355 -21.85 -12.35 17.60
N ASP A 356 -21.23 -11.59 18.50
CA ASP A 356 -20.42 -12.13 19.60
C ASP A 356 -21.29 -12.75 20.71
N GLU A 357 -20.65 -13.38 21.70
CA GLU A 357 -21.31 -14.05 22.82
C GLU A 357 -22.22 -13.11 23.65
N LEU A 358 -21.91 -11.81 23.67
CA LEU A 358 -22.66 -10.78 24.39
C LEU A 358 -23.74 -10.11 23.53
N GLY A 359 -23.79 -10.47 22.26
CA GLY A 359 -24.77 -10.04 21.30
C GLY A 359 -24.47 -8.75 20.54
N TYR A 360 -23.24 -8.28 20.59
CA TYR A 360 -22.76 -7.17 19.75
C TYR A 360 -22.20 -7.72 18.44
N ILE A 361 -22.26 -6.90 17.39
CA ILE A 361 -21.77 -7.27 16.06
C ILE A 361 -20.64 -6.31 15.72
N TRP A 362 -19.50 -6.86 15.30
CA TRP A 362 -18.29 -6.08 15.01
C TRP A 362 -17.83 -6.29 13.58
N ARG A 363 -17.31 -5.21 12.97
CA ARG A 363 -16.60 -5.24 11.69
C ARG A 363 -15.36 -4.38 11.79
N PHE A 364 -14.20 -4.99 11.57
CA PHE A 364 -12.92 -4.31 11.47
C PHE A 364 -12.67 -3.90 10.04
N GLU A 365 -12.18 -2.68 9.83
CA GLU A 365 -11.77 -2.27 8.49
C GLU A 365 -10.41 -2.88 8.14
N LYS A 366 -10.29 -3.41 6.91
CA LYS A 366 -9.13 -4.22 6.50
C LYS A 366 -7.85 -3.41 6.24
N TYR A 367 -8.00 -2.09 6.03
CA TYR A 367 -6.93 -1.24 5.51
C TYR A 367 -6.77 0.09 6.24
N TYR A 368 -7.45 0.29 7.37
CA TYR A 368 -7.51 1.60 8.03
C TYR A 368 -6.12 2.17 8.34
N SER A 369 -5.17 1.33 8.77
CA SER A 369 -3.81 1.74 9.12
C SER A 369 -3.01 2.14 7.89
N THR A 370 -3.05 1.34 6.82
CA THR A 370 -2.37 1.68 5.56
C THR A 370 -3.02 2.84 4.83
N LEU A 371 -4.33 3.03 4.97
CA LEU A 371 -5.04 4.20 4.45
C LEU A 371 -4.66 5.46 5.22
N SER A 372 -4.44 5.36 6.54
CA SER A 372 -3.99 6.48 7.35
C SER A 372 -2.63 7.02 6.85
N ASP A 373 -1.67 6.15 6.54
CA ASP A 373 -0.40 6.55 5.92
C ASP A 373 -0.62 7.22 4.56
N TYR A 374 -1.48 6.63 3.72
CA TYR A 374 -1.82 7.20 2.42
C TYR A 374 -2.41 8.60 2.57
N TYR A 375 -3.36 8.79 3.48
CA TYR A 375 -3.96 10.10 3.71
C TYR A 375 -2.94 11.12 4.20
N ASN A 376 -2.08 10.71 5.13
CA ASN A 376 -1.01 11.56 5.65
C ASN A 376 0.00 11.99 4.59
N GLU A 377 0.30 11.14 3.61
CA GLU A 377 1.28 11.43 2.59
C GLU A 377 0.70 12.12 1.34
N TYR A 378 -0.53 11.80 0.96
CA TYR A 378 -1.09 12.17 -0.35
C TYR A 378 -2.36 13.00 -0.28
N THR A 379 -3.02 13.10 0.87
CA THR A 379 -4.37 13.69 0.97
C THR A 379 -4.42 14.95 1.80
N PHE A 380 -3.75 14.98 2.95
CA PHE A 380 -3.71 16.17 3.78
C PHE A 380 -2.77 17.23 3.20
N VAL A 381 -3.26 18.46 3.11
CA VAL A 381 -2.53 19.60 2.54
C VAL A 381 -2.59 20.76 3.53
N ASP A 382 -1.58 21.62 3.50
CA ASP A 382 -1.56 22.85 4.30
C ASP A 382 -2.78 23.74 4.03
N ASP A 383 -3.39 24.24 5.10
CA ASP A 383 -4.65 24.98 5.05
C ASP A 383 -4.55 26.27 4.22
N LYS A 384 -3.40 26.95 4.23
CA LYS A 384 -3.17 28.17 3.42
C LYS A 384 -3.17 27.82 1.95
N ILE A 385 -2.52 26.72 1.58
CA ILE A 385 -2.49 26.21 0.21
C ILE A 385 -3.90 25.81 -0.23
N LEU A 386 -4.63 25.03 0.57
CA LEU A 386 -5.99 24.60 0.27
C LEU A 386 -6.93 25.78 0.05
N PHE A 387 -6.92 26.75 0.96
CA PHE A 387 -7.74 27.96 0.85
C PHE A 387 -7.43 28.70 -0.46
N THR A 388 -6.14 28.89 -0.76
CA THR A 388 -5.70 29.69 -1.90
C THR A 388 -6.03 29.01 -3.22
N GLN A 389 -5.84 27.70 -3.33
CA GLN A 389 -6.20 26.92 -4.51
C GLN A 389 -7.71 26.96 -4.77
N ASN A 390 -8.52 26.67 -3.74
CA ASN A 390 -9.96 26.67 -3.86
C ASN A 390 -10.50 28.06 -4.23
N MET A 391 -10.04 29.13 -3.58
CA MET A 391 -10.50 30.49 -3.87
C MET A 391 -10.11 30.98 -5.27
N LYS A 392 -8.84 30.84 -5.68
CA LYS A 392 -8.40 31.24 -7.03
C LYS A 392 -9.10 30.44 -8.14
N THR A 393 -9.47 29.19 -7.87
CA THR A 393 -10.27 28.37 -8.81
C THR A 393 -11.73 28.79 -8.80
N PHE A 394 -12.28 29.09 -7.62
CA PHE A 394 -13.64 29.61 -7.44
C PHE A 394 -13.88 30.95 -8.15
N GLU A 395 -12.90 31.87 -8.14
CA GLU A 395 -12.98 33.14 -8.87
C GLU A 395 -13.23 32.93 -10.38
N LYS A 396 -12.66 31.87 -10.97
CA LYS A 396 -12.87 31.51 -12.38
C LYS A 396 -14.19 30.78 -12.58
N PHE A 397 -14.51 29.86 -11.67
CA PHE A 397 -15.77 29.12 -11.68
C PHE A 397 -16.98 30.05 -11.53
N GLU A 398 -16.88 31.10 -10.70
CA GLU A 398 -17.93 32.08 -10.44
C GLU A 398 -18.44 32.73 -11.73
N LEU A 399 -17.56 32.99 -12.69
CA LEU A 399 -17.94 33.54 -14.00
C LEU A 399 -18.88 32.59 -14.77
N GLN A 400 -18.60 31.29 -14.72
CA GLN A 400 -19.42 30.26 -15.38
C GLN A 400 -20.77 30.10 -14.66
N TYR A 401 -20.73 30.03 -13.33
CA TYR A 401 -21.92 29.91 -12.49
C TYR A 401 -22.90 31.07 -12.74
N LYS A 402 -22.42 32.32 -12.70
CA LYS A 402 -23.25 33.50 -12.93
C LYS A 402 -23.90 33.48 -14.32
N TYR A 403 -23.11 33.20 -15.36
CA TYR A 403 -23.64 33.13 -16.72
C TYR A 403 -24.76 32.09 -16.84
N MET A 404 -24.53 30.87 -16.35
CA MET A 404 -25.51 29.80 -16.41
C MET A 404 -26.77 30.11 -15.59
N PHE A 405 -26.60 30.71 -14.41
CA PHE A 405 -27.71 31.11 -13.55
C PHE A 405 -28.56 32.22 -14.20
N ASP A 406 -27.92 33.24 -14.77
CA ASP A 406 -28.61 34.36 -15.44
C ASP A 406 -29.34 33.89 -16.71
N ALA A 407 -28.73 33.00 -17.50
CA ALA A 407 -29.37 32.35 -18.64
C ALA A 407 -30.62 31.55 -18.23
N PHE A 408 -30.55 30.83 -17.10
CA PHE A 408 -31.70 30.12 -16.55
C PHE A 408 -32.81 31.07 -16.08
N GLN A 409 -32.47 32.15 -15.36
CA GLN A 409 -33.43 33.11 -14.82
C GLN A 409 -34.14 33.93 -15.90
N SER A 410 -33.42 34.31 -16.97
CA SER A 410 -33.99 35.00 -18.14
C SER A 410 -34.98 34.14 -18.94
N GLY A 411 -35.09 32.84 -18.63
CA GLY A 411 -36.00 31.91 -19.28
C GLY A 411 -35.48 31.36 -20.61
N ASN A 412 -34.23 31.67 -20.99
CA ASN A 412 -33.61 31.23 -22.23
C ASN A 412 -32.89 29.89 -22.04
N ILE A 413 -33.65 28.80 -22.02
CA ILE A 413 -33.09 27.47 -21.82
C ILE A 413 -32.22 27.01 -23.01
N ASP A 414 -32.48 27.54 -24.21
CA ASP A 414 -31.74 27.19 -25.41
C ASP A 414 -30.33 27.78 -25.38
N ASP A 415 -30.18 29.03 -24.91
CA ASP A 415 -28.88 29.65 -24.67
C ASP A 415 -28.09 28.90 -23.59
N LEU A 416 -28.77 28.50 -22.50
CA LEU A 416 -28.15 27.68 -21.45
C LEU A 416 -27.69 26.32 -22.01
N GLN A 417 -28.50 25.68 -22.84
CA GLN A 417 -28.17 24.39 -23.47
C GLN A 417 -27.01 24.53 -24.46
N LYS A 418 -26.97 25.61 -25.25
CA LYS A 418 -25.86 25.92 -26.15
C LYS A 418 -24.57 26.13 -25.36
N TYR A 419 -24.61 26.95 -24.32
CA TYR A 419 -23.44 27.22 -23.49
C TYR A 419 -22.87 25.96 -22.83
N VAL A 420 -23.73 25.11 -22.27
CA VAL A 420 -23.35 23.82 -21.68
C VAL A 420 -22.75 22.87 -22.72
N THR A 421 -23.23 22.91 -23.96
CA THR A 421 -22.68 22.10 -25.05
C THR A 421 -21.26 22.54 -25.42
N GLU A 422 -21.02 23.85 -25.45
CA GLU A 422 -19.71 24.43 -25.79
C GLU A 422 -18.70 24.37 -24.63
N ASN A 423 -19.15 24.55 -23.38
CA ASN A 423 -18.27 24.73 -22.21
C ASN A 423 -18.34 23.57 -21.20
N GLY A 424 -19.08 22.50 -21.49
CA GLY A 424 -19.31 21.45 -20.50
C GLY A 424 -18.04 20.78 -19.98
N SER A 425 -17.01 20.62 -20.82
CA SER A 425 -15.70 20.10 -20.41
C SER A 425 -14.99 21.00 -19.40
N VAL A 426 -15.20 22.32 -19.45
CA VAL A 426 -14.63 23.29 -18.51
C VAL A 426 -15.32 23.18 -17.15
N ILE A 427 -16.65 23.00 -17.12
CA ILE A 427 -17.41 22.84 -15.87
C ILE A 427 -17.01 21.54 -15.17
N THR A 428 -16.97 20.42 -15.89
CA THR A 428 -16.50 19.14 -15.33
C THR A 428 -15.05 19.25 -14.85
N LYS A 429 -14.19 20.02 -15.55
CA LYS A 429 -12.81 20.26 -15.09
C LYS A 429 -12.76 20.96 -13.73
N PHE A 430 -13.62 21.95 -13.46
CA PHE A 430 -13.67 22.59 -12.13
C PHE A 430 -14.09 21.61 -11.03
N PHE A 431 -15.09 20.77 -11.29
CA PHE A 431 -15.50 19.73 -10.34
C PHE A 431 -14.35 18.77 -10.00
N LEU A 432 -13.58 18.33 -11.01
CA LEU A 432 -12.40 17.51 -10.81
C LEU A 432 -11.31 18.27 -10.02
N GLU A 433 -11.03 19.52 -10.37
CA GLU A 433 -10.03 20.35 -9.69
C GLU A 433 -10.34 20.53 -8.20
N PHE A 434 -11.58 20.86 -7.83
CA PHE A 434 -11.97 21.00 -6.43
C PHE A 434 -11.89 19.68 -5.66
N SER A 435 -12.27 18.57 -6.30
CA SER A 435 -12.18 17.23 -5.69
C SER A 435 -10.74 16.79 -5.46
N ASP A 436 -9.82 17.31 -6.27
CA ASP A 436 -8.43 16.90 -6.29
C ASP A 436 -7.55 17.66 -5.29
N TYR A 437 -7.97 18.81 -4.74
CA TYR A 437 -7.07 19.66 -3.93
C TYR A 437 -6.63 19.06 -2.58
N GLY A 438 -7.32 18.05 -2.07
CA GLY A 438 -7.01 17.38 -0.81
C GLY A 438 -7.88 17.86 0.34
N HIS A 439 -7.48 17.53 1.57
CA HIS A 439 -8.27 17.77 2.78
C HIS A 439 -7.48 18.50 3.86
N SER A 440 -8.19 19.28 4.67
CA SER A 440 -7.64 19.88 5.90
C SER A 440 -7.71 18.88 7.05
N ARG A 441 -6.77 18.97 8.00
CA ARG A 441 -6.86 18.25 9.29
C ARG A 441 -7.89 18.85 10.24
N ASN A 442 -8.36 20.07 9.96
CA ASN A 442 -9.42 20.72 10.72
C ASN A 442 -10.79 20.36 10.11
N ASP A 443 -11.57 19.52 10.79
CA ASP A 443 -12.91 19.09 10.35
C ASP A 443 -13.84 20.25 9.97
N LYS A 444 -13.82 21.35 10.74
CA LYS A 444 -14.67 22.52 10.47
C LYS A 444 -14.23 23.23 9.19
N PHE A 445 -12.92 23.37 8.98
CA PHE A 445 -12.39 23.97 7.76
C PHE A 445 -12.62 23.06 6.55
N ASN A 446 -12.47 21.74 6.72
CA ASN A 446 -12.75 20.76 5.69
C ASN A 446 -14.23 20.78 5.25
N LYS A 447 -15.16 20.97 6.19
CA LYS A 447 -16.60 21.21 5.90
C LYS A 447 -16.85 22.51 5.15
N TYR A 448 -16.06 23.56 5.39
CA TYR A 448 -16.13 24.76 4.57
C TYR A 448 -15.61 24.50 3.15
N LEU A 449 -14.47 23.80 3.01
CA LEU A 449 -13.89 23.44 1.71
C LEU A 449 -14.81 22.55 0.86
N SER A 450 -15.64 21.68 1.47
CA SER A 450 -16.57 20.85 0.70
C SER A 450 -17.60 21.66 -0.11
N ASN A 451 -17.93 22.90 0.31
CA ASN A 451 -18.85 23.76 -0.44
C ASN A 451 -18.38 24.03 -1.88
N PHE A 452 -17.05 24.09 -2.11
CA PHE A 452 -16.48 24.32 -3.45
C PHE A 452 -16.76 23.15 -4.39
N GLN A 453 -16.65 21.92 -3.88
CA GLN A 453 -16.97 20.71 -4.64
C GLN A 453 -18.49 20.60 -4.86
N GLU A 454 -19.31 20.87 -3.84
CA GLU A 454 -20.77 20.79 -3.93
C GLU A 454 -21.35 21.78 -4.95
N VAL A 455 -20.89 23.04 -4.94
CA VAL A 455 -21.38 24.02 -5.93
C VAL A 455 -21.01 23.61 -7.37
N ALA A 456 -19.82 23.02 -7.57
CA ALA A 456 -19.40 22.52 -8.88
C ALA A 456 -20.18 21.26 -9.30
N LEU A 457 -20.45 20.34 -8.36
CA LEU A 457 -21.27 19.15 -8.58
C LEU A 457 -22.67 19.53 -9.05
N HIS A 458 -23.32 20.49 -8.38
CA HIS A 458 -24.64 20.93 -8.78
C HIS A 458 -24.66 21.61 -10.15
N LEU A 459 -23.60 22.35 -10.51
CA LEU A 459 -23.47 22.94 -11.83
C LEU A 459 -23.22 21.89 -12.93
N ASP A 460 -22.44 20.83 -12.62
CA ASP A 460 -22.24 19.69 -13.51
C ASP A 460 -23.55 18.91 -13.72
N ASN A 461 -24.34 18.72 -12.65
CA ASN A 461 -25.67 18.11 -12.72
C ASN A 461 -26.66 18.87 -13.61
N VAL A 462 -26.56 20.21 -13.73
CA VAL A 462 -27.35 20.98 -14.70
C VAL A 462 -27.11 20.44 -16.11
N MET A 463 -25.85 20.13 -16.45
CA MET A 463 -25.49 19.59 -17.76
C MET A 463 -26.09 18.22 -18.00
N PHE A 464 -26.02 17.35 -16.99
CA PHE A 464 -26.64 16.03 -17.02
C PHE A 464 -28.13 16.12 -17.34
N TRP A 465 -28.87 16.98 -16.65
CA TRP A 465 -30.32 17.12 -16.84
C TRP A 465 -30.71 17.72 -18.19
N LEU A 466 -29.94 18.67 -18.71
CA LEU A 466 -30.19 19.25 -20.04
C LEU A 466 -30.00 18.21 -21.15
N LYS A 467 -28.94 17.39 -21.05
CA LYS A 467 -28.60 16.33 -22.02
C LYS A 467 -29.49 15.09 -21.93
N LYS A 468 -30.22 14.90 -20.83
CA LYS A 468 -31.05 13.70 -20.63
C LYS A 468 -32.21 13.64 -21.63
N GLU A 469 -32.25 12.56 -22.41
CA GLU A 469 -33.33 12.27 -23.35
C GLU A 469 -34.60 11.76 -22.63
N GLY A 470 -35.76 11.86 -23.29
CA GLY A 470 -37.03 11.33 -22.77
C GLY A 470 -37.73 12.16 -21.68
N LEU A 471 -37.17 13.31 -21.27
CA LEU A 471 -37.82 14.24 -20.34
C LEU A 471 -38.52 15.39 -21.08
N ASN A 472 -39.74 15.73 -20.67
CA ASN A 472 -40.44 16.92 -21.15
C ASN A 472 -39.83 18.22 -20.59
N PHE A 473 -40.11 19.34 -21.25
CA PHE A 473 -39.57 20.66 -20.92
C PHE A 473 -39.77 21.05 -19.45
N ASN A 474 -40.97 20.90 -18.91
CA ASN A 474 -41.30 21.30 -17.54
C ASN A 474 -40.49 20.48 -16.51
N THR A 475 -40.33 19.19 -16.75
CA THR A 475 -39.57 18.30 -15.87
C THR A 475 -38.08 18.64 -15.92
N LYS A 476 -37.52 18.89 -17.11
CA LYS A 476 -36.13 19.34 -17.26
C LYS A 476 -35.89 20.65 -16.51
N ARG A 477 -36.77 21.64 -16.73
CA ARG A 477 -36.69 22.96 -16.07
C ARG A 477 -36.76 22.83 -14.55
N TYR A 478 -37.63 21.95 -14.02
CA TYR A 478 -37.73 21.68 -12.59
C TYR A 478 -36.44 21.09 -12.01
N GLN A 479 -35.84 20.09 -12.67
CA GLN A 479 -34.59 19.48 -12.19
C GLN A 479 -33.43 20.48 -12.23
N VAL A 480 -33.31 21.24 -13.33
CA VAL A 480 -32.31 22.31 -13.44
C VAL A 480 -32.50 23.38 -12.36
N SER A 481 -33.76 23.75 -12.07
CA SER A 481 -34.08 24.68 -10.99
C SER A 481 -33.60 24.20 -9.62
N LYS A 482 -33.72 22.89 -9.34
CA LYS A 482 -33.22 22.31 -8.08
C LYS A 482 -31.70 22.40 -7.99
N CYS A 483 -31.00 22.04 -9.07
CA CYS A 483 -29.54 22.15 -9.11
C CYS A 483 -29.07 23.58 -8.81
N PHE A 484 -29.71 24.60 -9.39
CA PHE A 484 -29.35 25.99 -9.08
C PHE A 484 -29.73 26.41 -7.65
N LEU A 485 -30.83 25.89 -7.10
CA LEU A 485 -31.21 26.17 -5.71
C LEU A 485 -30.15 25.62 -4.74
N ASP A 486 -29.71 24.38 -4.94
CA ASP A 486 -28.71 23.73 -4.11
C ASP A 486 -27.33 24.39 -4.30
N ALA A 487 -26.92 24.65 -5.55
CA ALA A 487 -25.68 25.35 -5.86
C ALA A 487 -25.62 26.74 -5.20
N LYS A 488 -26.75 27.45 -5.17
CA LYS A 488 -26.85 28.79 -4.59
C LYS A 488 -26.48 28.78 -3.10
N VAL A 489 -26.92 27.78 -2.34
CA VAL A 489 -26.61 27.65 -0.91
C VAL A 489 -25.09 27.60 -0.70
N HIS A 490 -24.42 26.68 -1.38
CA HIS A 490 -22.96 26.52 -1.27
C HIS A 490 -22.18 27.73 -1.79
N PHE A 491 -22.66 28.36 -2.88
CA PHE A 491 -22.03 29.56 -3.44
C PHE A 491 -22.00 30.73 -2.43
N TYR A 492 -23.10 30.95 -1.69
CA TYR A 492 -23.13 32.00 -0.66
C TYR A 492 -22.28 31.63 0.55
N GLU A 493 -22.33 30.37 1.00
CA GLU A 493 -21.55 29.90 2.15
C GLU A 493 -20.05 30.14 1.96
N ILE A 494 -19.54 29.87 0.75
CA ILE A 494 -18.14 30.15 0.36
C ILE A 494 -17.83 31.63 0.57
N LYS A 495 -18.68 32.52 0.06
CA LYS A 495 -18.42 33.96 0.10
C LYS A 495 -18.53 34.56 1.49
N GLU A 496 -19.54 34.14 2.25
CA GLU A 496 -19.80 34.67 3.59
C GLU A 496 -18.70 34.26 4.58
N GLN A 497 -18.19 33.03 4.49
CA GLN A 497 -17.16 32.55 5.41
C GLN A 497 -15.73 32.77 4.93
N ALA A 498 -15.49 33.22 3.69
CA ALA A 498 -14.13 33.38 3.14
C ALA A 498 -13.22 34.25 4.00
N ALA A 499 -13.70 35.40 4.48
CA ALA A 499 -12.91 36.30 5.32
C ALA A 499 -12.58 35.68 6.68
N TYR A 500 -13.57 35.04 7.32
CA TYR A 500 -13.39 34.33 8.59
C TYR A 500 -12.33 33.24 8.48
N TRP A 501 -12.38 32.41 7.44
CA TRP A 501 -11.41 31.33 7.27
C TRP A 501 -10.02 31.84 6.91
N LYS A 502 -9.91 32.86 6.07
CA LYS A 502 -8.63 33.49 5.74
C LYS A 502 -7.92 34.02 6.99
N GLU A 503 -8.67 34.64 7.89
CA GLU A 503 -8.15 35.09 9.19
C GLU A 503 -7.80 33.92 10.12
N THR A 504 -8.70 32.94 10.24
CA THR A 504 -8.55 31.78 11.13
C THR A 504 -7.32 30.93 10.79
N ILE A 505 -6.99 30.78 9.50
CA ILE A 505 -5.79 30.05 9.05
C ILE A 505 -4.52 30.92 9.02
N GLY A 506 -4.64 32.21 9.35
CA GLY A 506 -3.52 33.16 9.37
C GLY A 506 -2.90 33.41 8.00
N LEU A 507 -3.72 33.52 6.94
CA LEU A 507 -3.26 33.75 5.56
C LEU A 507 -3.27 35.25 5.22
N SER A 508 -2.08 35.82 5.00
CA SER A 508 -1.93 37.21 4.54
C SER A 508 -2.20 37.37 3.04
N ASP A 509 -2.47 38.61 2.60
CA ASP A 509 -2.63 38.93 1.18
C ASP A 509 -1.37 38.65 0.35
N ASN A 510 -0.19 38.89 0.92
CA ASN A 510 1.09 38.62 0.24
C ASN A 510 1.26 37.11 0.01
N GLU A 511 1.04 36.29 1.03
CA GLU A 511 1.10 34.83 0.91
C GLU A 511 0.07 34.29 -0.09
N TYR A 512 -1.17 34.80 -0.06
CA TYR A 512 -2.21 34.41 -1.03
C TYR A 512 -1.76 34.66 -2.47
N ASN A 513 -1.08 35.79 -2.72
CA ASN A 513 -0.61 36.15 -4.05
C ASN A 513 0.61 35.33 -4.49
N GLU A 514 1.55 35.04 -3.59
CA GLU A 514 2.77 34.27 -3.87
C GLU A 514 2.53 32.78 -4.16
N ILE A 515 1.47 32.18 -3.61
CA ILE A 515 1.16 30.76 -3.85
C ILE A 515 0.78 30.53 -5.33
N GLU A 516 1.69 29.92 -6.07
CA GLU A 516 1.51 29.52 -7.47
C GLU A 516 0.98 28.08 -7.60
N ILE A 517 -0.30 27.94 -7.95
CA ILE A 517 -1.00 26.65 -8.07
C ILE A 517 -0.25 25.65 -8.98
N LYS A 518 0.34 26.13 -10.08
CA LYS A 518 1.01 25.28 -11.09
C LYS A 518 2.33 24.66 -10.60
N LYS A 519 2.94 25.19 -9.53
CA LYS A 519 4.21 24.70 -8.99
C LYS A 519 4.03 23.64 -7.90
N ILE A 520 2.80 23.39 -7.46
CA ILE A 520 2.50 22.41 -6.42
C ILE A 520 2.69 21.00 -6.99
N LYS A 521 3.81 20.37 -6.63
CA LYS A 521 4.12 18.99 -7.00
C LYS A 521 3.43 18.04 -6.03
N ARG A 522 2.60 17.15 -6.57
CA ARG A 522 2.04 16.04 -5.81
C ARG A 522 2.94 14.83 -5.92
N LYS A 523 3.09 14.10 -4.82
CA LYS A 523 3.75 12.81 -4.85
C LYS A 523 2.87 11.84 -5.64
N VAL A 524 3.46 11.11 -6.58
CA VAL A 524 2.80 10.06 -7.35
C VAL A 524 3.53 8.77 -7.06
N TYR A 525 2.80 7.72 -6.72
CA TYR A 525 3.37 6.40 -6.54
C TYR A 525 4.05 5.94 -7.85
N GLN A 526 5.24 5.37 -7.71
CA GLN A 526 5.97 4.75 -8.81
C GLN A 526 6.30 3.32 -8.43
N TYR A 527 5.93 2.40 -9.31
CA TYR A 527 6.29 1.01 -9.22
C TYR A 527 7.81 0.86 -9.24
N THR A 528 8.31 -0.02 -8.39
CA THR A 528 9.71 -0.43 -8.36
C THR A 528 9.72 -1.95 -8.44
N GLN A 529 10.50 -2.50 -9.35
CA GLN A 529 10.71 -3.94 -9.45
C GLN A 529 11.42 -4.43 -8.18
N THR A 530 10.90 -5.47 -7.54
CA THR A 530 11.49 -6.03 -6.31
C THR A 530 11.96 -7.47 -6.50
N ILE A 531 11.34 -8.20 -7.43
CA ILE A 531 11.75 -9.56 -7.81
C ILE A 531 12.73 -9.46 -8.98
N PRO A 532 13.90 -10.12 -8.92
CA PRO A 532 14.83 -10.14 -10.05
C PRO A 532 14.19 -10.65 -11.34
N LEU A 533 14.50 -9.98 -12.45
CA LEU A 533 13.98 -10.38 -13.76
C LEU A 533 14.61 -11.70 -14.20
N ASN A 534 13.79 -12.58 -14.77
CA ASN A 534 14.28 -13.80 -15.38
C ASN A 534 14.96 -13.46 -16.73
N PRO A 535 16.28 -13.66 -16.88
CA PRO A 535 16.98 -13.37 -18.13
C PRO A 535 16.45 -14.21 -19.31
N ASN A 536 15.89 -15.38 -19.02
CA ASN A 536 15.27 -16.29 -19.98
C ASN A 536 13.75 -16.10 -20.06
N GLY A 537 13.22 -14.96 -19.57
CA GLY A 537 11.81 -14.62 -19.68
C GLY A 537 11.29 -14.61 -21.11
N LEU A 538 9.97 -14.74 -21.26
CA LEU A 538 9.28 -14.72 -22.55
C LEU A 538 9.37 -13.33 -23.18
N ASP A 539 10.00 -13.22 -24.35
CA ASP A 539 10.04 -11.97 -25.13
C ASP A 539 8.69 -11.76 -25.82
N VAL A 540 7.87 -10.84 -25.31
CA VAL A 540 6.46 -10.75 -25.68
C VAL A 540 6.27 -10.05 -27.03
N VAL A 541 5.50 -10.67 -27.91
CA VAL A 541 5.17 -10.15 -29.24
C VAL A 541 3.65 -10.10 -29.46
N PHE A 542 3.20 -9.10 -30.20
CA PHE A 542 1.83 -8.94 -30.66
C PHE A 542 1.78 -8.76 -32.17
N ASN A 543 0.76 -9.35 -32.80
CA ASN A 543 0.36 -9.05 -34.17
C ASN A 543 -1.14 -8.77 -34.17
N LEU A 544 -1.57 -7.63 -34.70
CA LEU A 544 -2.98 -7.25 -34.76
C LEU A 544 -3.50 -7.36 -36.19
N ASP A 545 -4.79 -7.65 -36.28
CA ASP A 545 -5.61 -7.61 -37.49
C ASP A 545 -6.81 -6.71 -37.19
N ILE A 546 -6.85 -5.57 -37.89
CA ILE A 546 -7.87 -4.53 -37.73
C ILE A 546 -8.74 -4.54 -38.97
N THR A 547 -10.02 -4.86 -38.80
CA THR A 547 -10.98 -4.96 -39.90
C THR A 547 -12.16 -4.03 -39.68
N ARG A 548 -12.57 -3.34 -40.76
CA ARG A 548 -13.74 -2.44 -40.76
C ARG A 548 -14.98 -3.20 -41.18
N ASN A 549 -16.05 -3.06 -40.40
CA ASN A 549 -17.37 -3.60 -40.71
C ASN A 549 -18.15 -2.66 -41.65
N SER A 550 -19.23 -3.15 -42.26
CA SER A 550 -20.09 -2.39 -43.17
C SER A 550 -20.77 -1.18 -42.53
N ASP A 551 -20.97 -1.19 -41.20
CA ASP A 551 -21.52 -0.11 -40.40
C ASP A 551 -20.46 0.85 -39.83
N ASN A 552 -19.21 0.77 -40.33
CA ASN A 552 -18.04 1.52 -39.87
C ASN A 552 -17.59 1.24 -38.42
N THR A 553 -18.13 0.21 -37.77
CA THR A 553 -17.51 -0.34 -36.56
C THR A 553 -16.24 -1.11 -36.93
N ILE A 554 -15.41 -1.41 -35.93
CA ILE A 554 -14.10 -2.07 -36.15
C ILE A 554 -14.04 -3.34 -35.33
N ASN A 555 -13.52 -4.42 -35.90
CA ASN A 555 -13.09 -5.57 -35.12
C ASN A 555 -11.57 -5.56 -35.01
N VAL A 556 -11.08 -5.77 -33.78
CA VAL A 556 -9.65 -5.88 -33.50
C VAL A 556 -9.40 -7.26 -32.89
N LYS A 557 -8.64 -8.07 -33.61
CA LYS A 557 -8.22 -9.42 -33.19
C LYS A 557 -6.73 -9.59 -33.49
N GLY A 558 -6.13 -10.68 -33.03
CA GLY A 558 -4.71 -10.87 -33.28
C GLY A 558 -4.13 -12.11 -32.64
N THR A 559 -2.80 -12.17 -32.66
CA THR A 559 -2.01 -13.23 -32.04
C THR A 559 -0.97 -12.67 -31.10
N THR A 560 -0.65 -13.43 -30.06
CA THR A 560 0.45 -13.15 -29.14
C THR A 560 1.07 -14.45 -28.65
N ASN A 561 2.32 -14.41 -28.21
CA ASN A 561 2.97 -15.54 -27.55
C ASN A 561 2.75 -15.56 -26.03
N LEU A 562 1.98 -14.63 -25.46
CA LEU A 562 1.61 -14.65 -24.04
C LEU A 562 0.93 -15.96 -23.64
N PHE A 563 1.12 -16.34 -22.38
CA PHE A 563 0.44 -17.49 -21.80
C PHE A 563 -1.08 -17.30 -21.83
N ASP A 564 -1.81 -18.41 -21.98
CA ASP A 564 -3.27 -18.41 -21.95
C ASP A 564 -3.83 -17.75 -20.68
N LYS A 565 -5.06 -17.23 -20.80
CA LYS A 565 -5.80 -16.50 -19.76
C LYS A 565 -5.21 -15.13 -19.40
N ALA A 566 -4.23 -14.65 -20.15
CA ALA A 566 -3.81 -13.24 -20.08
C ALA A 566 -5.00 -12.33 -20.44
N SER A 567 -5.40 -11.45 -19.53
CA SER A 567 -6.45 -10.46 -19.76
C SER A 567 -5.87 -9.21 -20.39
N LEU A 568 -6.20 -9.00 -21.66
CA LEU A 568 -5.83 -7.85 -22.45
C LEU A 568 -6.97 -6.81 -22.45
N ILE A 569 -6.60 -5.53 -22.54
CA ILE A 569 -7.50 -4.39 -22.71
C ILE A 569 -7.10 -3.66 -23.99
N ILE A 570 -8.04 -3.45 -24.90
CA ILE A 570 -7.86 -2.54 -26.02
C ILE A 570 -8.43 -1.16 -25.67
N SER A 571 -7.70 -0.11 -26.01
CA SER A 571 -8.16 1.28 -25.98
C SER A 571 -8.00 1.91 -27.36
N LEU A 572 -9.12 2.25 -27.99
CA LEU A 572 -9.14 2.93 -29.28
C LEU A 572 -9.22 4.45 -29.07
N ARG A 573 -8.27 5.18 -29.64
CA ARG A 573 -8.15 6.64 -29.49
C ARG A 573 -7.99 7.35 -30.83
N ASN A 574 -8.42 8.60 -30.90
CA ASN A 574 -8.14 9.55 -31.97
C ASN A 574 -7.69 10.90 -31.38
N SER A 575 -7.65 11.97 -32.19
CA SER A 575 -7.32 13.33 -31.74
C SER A 575 -8.30 13.90 -30.70
N SER A 576 -9.56 13.45 -30.67
CA SER A 576 -10.57 13.90 -29.69
C SER A 576 -10.52 13.14 -28.37
N GLY A 577 -9.77 12.04 -28.26
CA GLY A 577 -9.59 11.28 -27.03
C GLY A 577 -9.90 9.79 -27.16
N LEU A 578 -10.36 9.18 -26.07
CA LEU A 578 -10.75 7.78 -26.00
C LEU A 578 -12.15 7.57 -26.58
N LEU A 579 -12.28 6.60 -27.47
CA LEU A 579 -13.53 6.35 -28.21
C LEU A 579 -14.21 5.03 -27.81
N ALA A 580 -13.42 3.97 -27.63
CA ALA A 580 -13.92 2.66 -27.26
C ALA A 580 -12.87 1.88 -26.47
N GLN A 581 -13.35 0.99 -25.60
CA GLN A 581 -12.53 0.02 -24.89
C GLN A 581 -13.24 -1.33 -24.85
N ASN A 582 -12.47 -2.40 -24.90
CA ASN A 582 -12.96 -3.74 -24.62
C ASN A 582 -11.88 -4.61 -23.99
N LYS A 583 -12.26 -5.80 -23.52
CA LYS A 583 -11.36 -6.79 -22.91
C LYS A 583 -11.46 -8.11 -23.65
N SER A 584 -10.33 -8.81 -23.74
CA SER A 584 -10.25 -10.17 -24.27
C SER A 584 -9.28 -10.98 -23.43
N LEU A 585 -9.52 -12.29 -23.32
CA LEU A 585 -8.52 -13.23 -22.84
C LEU A 585 -7.69 -13.75 -24.01
N VAL A 586 -6.46 -14.15 -23.74
CA VAL A 586 -5.63 -14.92 -24.67
C VAL A 586 -6.00 -16.39 -24.55
N GLU A 587 -6.31 -17.02 -25.69
CA GLU A 587 -6.59 -18.45 -25.81
C GLU A 587 -5.84 -19.02 -27.01
N ASN A 588 -4.97 -20.00 -26.76
CA ASN A 588 -4.14 -20.64 -27.78
C ASN A 588 -3.35 -19.63 -28.63
N GLY A 589 -2.80 -18.61 -27.96
CA GLY A 589 -2.02 -17.53 -28.59
C GLY A 589 -2.85 -16.55 -29.43
N ARG A 590 -4.18 -16.53 -29.29
CA ARG A 590 -5.09 -15.63 -30.00
C ARG A 590 -5.91 -14.78 -29.03
N PHE A 591 -6.31 -13.60 -29.47
CA PHE A 591 -7.25 -12.73 -28.76
C PHE A 591 -8.21 -12.06 -29.75
N ASP A 592 -9.42 -11.74 -29.29
CA ASP A 592 -10.44 -11.08 -30.10
C ASP A 592 -11.25 -10.12 -29.21
N PHE A 593 -11.13 -8.82 -29.46
CA PHE A 593 -11.86 -7.79 -28.72
C PHE A 593 -13.28 -7.59 -29.25
N GLY A 594 -13.71 -8.35 -30.26
CA GLY A 594 -14.99 -8.23 -30.91
C GLY A 594 -15.18 -6.87 -31.57
N ARG A 595 -16.45 -6.47 -31.69
CA ARG A 595 -16.86 -5.23 -32.34
C ARG A 595 -16.68 -4.02 -31.40
N LEU A 596 -15.94 -3.03 -31.87
CA LEU A 596 -15.75 -1.73 -31.25
C LEU A 596 -16.53 -0.66 -32.02
N GLY A 597 -17.24 0.21 -31.28
CA GLY A 597 -18.09 1.27 -31.84
C GLY A 597 -19.59 0.93 -31.72
N LYS A 598 -20.44 1.97 -31.82
CA LYS A 598 -21.90 1.81 -31.73
C LYS A 598 -22.45 1.37 -33.08
N GLU A 599 -23.27 0.32 -33.06
CA GLU A 599 -23.90 -0.24 -34.26
C GLU A 599 -24.71 0.82 -35.00
N GLY A 600 -24.51 0.93 -36.32
CA GLY A 600 -25.16 1.90 -37.20
C GLY A 600 -24.55 3.31 -37.22
N GLU A 601 -23.71 3.68 -36.24
CA GLU A 601 -22.98 4.97 -36.22
C GLU A 601 -21.50 4.79 -36.58
N GLY A 602 -20.85 3.75 -36.03
CA GLY A 602 -19.45 3.42 -36.29
C GLY A 602 -18.46 4.54 -35.97
N PHE A 603 -17.29 4.51 -36.61
CA PHE A 603 -16.29 5.57 -36.49
C PHE A 603 -16.15 6.35 -37.80
N VAL A 604 -15.83 7.65 -37.67
CA VAL A 604 -15.58 8.54 -38.81
C VAL A 604 -14.24 8.23 -39.49
N LYS A 605 -14.04 8.67 -40.73
CA LYS A 605 -12.73 8.54 -41.38
C LYS A 605 -11.68 9.39 -40.65
N GLY A 606 -10.47 8.86 -40.52
CA GLY A 606 -9.37 9.55 -39.84
C GLY A 606 -8.32 8.61 -39.27
N LYS A 607 -7.35 9.18 -38.56
CA LYS A 607 -6.25 8.44 -37.93
C LYS A 607 -6.62 8.00 -36.52
N TYR A 608 -6.31 6.74 -36.22
CA TYR A 608 -6.63 6.08 -34.97
C TYR A 608 -5.39 5.39 -34.38
N LYS A 609 -5.40 5.24 -33.06
CA LYS A 609 -4.43 4.46 -32.29
C LYS A 609 -5.15 3.33 -31.56
N ALA A 610 -4.76 2.10 -31.86
CA ALA A 610 -5.14 0.91 -31.12
C ALA A 610 -4.06 0.62 -30.07
N ASN A 611 -4.35 0.88 -28.79
CA ASN A 611 -3.44 0.56 -27.69
C ASN A 611 -3.91 -0.70 -26.96
N ILE A 612 -3.14 -1.78 -27.05
CA ILE A 612 -3.33 -2.99 -26.24
C ILE A 612 -2.49 -2.86 -24.98
N SER A 613 -3.14 -3.12 -23.85
CA SER A 613 -2.47 -3.22 -22.56
C SER A 613 -2.80 -4.51 -21.84
N LEU A 614 -1.83 -5.02 -21.09
CA LEU A 614 -2.05 -6.13 -20.16
C LEU A 614 -2.47 -5.54 -18.80
N ALA A 615 -3.55 -6.05 -18.20
CA ALA A 615 -3.93 -5.57 -16.86
C ALA A 615 -2.81 -5.88 -15.84
N ILE A 616 -2.72 -5.13 -14.73
CA ILE A 616 -1.69 -5.36 -13.70
C ILE A 616 -1.79 -6.76 -13.07
N PRO A 617 -0.70 -7.32 -12.50
CA PRO A 617 -0.69 -8.71 -12.02
C PRO A 617 -1.81 -9.04 -11.02
N SER A 618 -2.16 -8.11 -10.13
CA SER A 618 -3.16 -8.32 -9.07
C SER A 618 -4.58 -8.55 -9.57
N VAL A 619 -4.88 -8.22 -10.82
CA VAL A 619 -6.20 -8.43 -11.45
C VAL A 619 -6.18 -9.49 -12.55
N GLN A 620 -5.05 -10.13 -12.80
CA GLN A 620 -4.92 -11.20 -13.78
C GLN A 620 -5.46 -12.53 -13.28
N ASN A 621 -5.69 -13.45 -14.22
CA ASN A 621 -5.97 -14.83 -13.90
C ASN A 621 -4.78 -15.47 -13.15
N LYS A 622 -5.07 -16.21 -12.07
CA LYS A 622 -4.04 -16.88 -11.26
C LYS A 622 -3.14 -17.79 -12.10
N GLU A 623 -3.70 -18.56 -13.04
CA GLU A 623 -2.91 -19.47 -13.88
C GLU A 623 -1.94 -18.75 -14.82
N PHE A 624 -2.32 -17.56 -15.28
CA PHE A 624 -1.42 -16.70 -16.04
C PHE A 624 -0.28 -16.19 -15.14
N VAL A 625 -0.63 -15.69 -13.94
CA VAL A 625 0.35 -15.17 -12.96
C VAL A 625 1.33 -16.26 -12.51
N LEU A 626 0.90 -17.52 -12.37
CA LEU A 626 1.81 -18.64 -12.07
C LEU A 626 2.97 -18.77 -13.07
N LYS A 627 2.74 -18.40 -14.34
CA LYS A 627 3.75 -18.48 -15.41
C LYS A 627 4.48 -17.15 -15.60
N ALA A 628 3.74 -16.05 -15.62
CA ALA A 628 4.29 -14.71 -15.84
C ALA A 628 5.07 -14.16 -14.64
N GLY A 629 4.74 -14.62 -13.43
CA GLY A 629 5.24 -14.07 -12.17
C GLY A 629 4.36 -12.96 -11.60
N ILE A 630 4.41 -12.72 -10.28
CA ILE A 630 3.56 -11.73 -9.60
C ILE A 630 3.96 -10.28 -9.91
N GLU A 631 5.15 -10.07 -10.48
CA GLU A 631 5.66 -8.80 -10.99
C GLU A 631 5.95 -8.87 -12.50
N TYR A 632 5.40 -9.88 -13.18
CA TYR A 632 5.74 -10.18 -14.59
C TYR A 632 7.23 -10.38 -14.83
N GLU A 633 7.99 -10.82 -13.82
CA GLU A 633 9.43 -11.00 -13.89
C GLU A 633 9.85 -12.07 -14.93
N ASN A 634 8.94 -12.97 -15.33
CA ASN A 634 9.17 -13.94 -16.40
C ASN A 634 8.79 -13.42 -17.80
N LEU A 635 8.42 -12.15 -17.93
CA LEU A 635 8.15 -11.50 -19.21
C LEU A 635 9.24 -10.46 -19.51
N LYS A 636 9.72 -10.41 -20.76
CA LYS A 636 10.67 -9.40 -21.27
C LYS A 636 10.24 -8.89 -22.67
N GLY A 637 11.04 -7.97 -23.22
CA GLY A 637 10.81 -7.39 -24.55
C GLY A 637 10.40 -5.92 -24.49
N GLU A 638 10.43 -5.25 -25.65
CA GLU A 638 10.21 -3.80 -25.77
C GLU A 638 8.80 -3.36 -25.36
N CYS A 639 7.83 -4.27 -25.46
CA CYS A 639 6.43 -3.98 -25.14
C CYS A 639 6.18 -3.88 -23.62
N ILE A 640 7.12 -4.31 -22.78
CA ILE A 640 6.92 -4.35 -21.33
C ILE A 640 7.30 -3.02 -20.71
N ASN A 641 6.32 -2.41 -20.06
CA ASN A 641 6.48 -1.16 -19.34
C ASN A 641 6.43 -1.42 -17.84
N ARG A 642 7.54 -1.15 -17.14
CA ARG A 642 7.69 -1.29 -15.68
C ARG A 642 7.66 0.06 -14.96
N SER A 643 6.82 0.99 -15.41
CA SER A 643 6.63 2.32 -14.81
C SER A 643 5.18 2.55 -14.38
N GLY A 644 4.92 3.65 -13.66
CA GLY A 644 3.56 3.98 -13.23
C GLY A 644 3.14 3.16 -12.00
N ILE A 645 1.94 2.59 -12.02
CA ILE A 645 1.36 1.90 -10.85
C ILE A 645 1.71 0.42 -10.72
N GLY A 646 2.31 -0.18 -11.76
CA GLY A 646 2.66 -1.58 -11.81
C GLY A 646 3.18 -2.00 -13.18
N PRO A 647 3.78 -3.19 -13.30
CA PRO A 647 4.26 -3.70 -14.57
C PRO A 647 3.07 -3.98 -15.48
N THR A 648 3.17 -3.54 -16.71
CA THR A 648 2.16 -3.71 -17.75
C THR A 648 2.84 -3.98 -19.08
N ILE A 649 2.03 -4.33 -20.07
CA ILE A 649 2.44 -4.35 -21.47
C ILE A 649 1.75 -3.19 -22.14
N ASN A 650 2.45 -2.47 -23.01
CA ASN A 650 1.89 -1.43 -23.84
C ASN A 650 2.32 -1.67 -25.28
N TYR A 651 1.38 -2.14 -26.10
CA TYR A 651 1.55 -2.27 -27.55
C TYR A 651 0.63 -1.27 -28.24
N THR A 652 1.14 -0.50 -29.20
CA THR A 652 0.35 0.50 -29.93
C THR A 652 0.53 0.35 -31.42
N GLU A 653 -0.58 0.35 -32.14
CA GLU A 653 -0.61 0.36 -33.60
C GLU A 653 -1.41 1.56 -34.12
N GLU A 654 -0.87 2.25 -35.11
CA GLU A 654 -1.53 3.35 -35.81
C GLU A 654 -2.17 2.85 -37.09
N PHE A 655 -3.42 3.23 -37.33
CA PHE A 655 -4.16 2.87 -38.54
C PHE A 655 -5.10 3.99 -38.99
N GLU A 656 -5.61 3.89 -40.21
CA GLU A 656 -6.49 4.88 -40.82
C GLU A 656 -7.77 4.21 -41.35
N LEU A 657 -8.92 4.86 -41.13
CA LEU A 657 -10.25 4.39 -41.57
C LEU A 657 -10.79 5.13 -42.79
#